data_AF-A0A520QGI9-F1
#
_entry.id   AF-A0A520QGI9-F1
#
_cell.length_a   1.000
_cell.length_b   1.000
_cell.length_c   1.000
_cell.angle_alpha   90.00
_cell.angle_beta   90.00
_cell.angle_gamma   90.00
#
_symmetry.space_group_name_H-M   'P 1'
#
loop_
_entity.id
_entity.type
_entity.pdbx_description
1 polymer ?
#
loop_
_entity_poly.entity_id
_entity_poly.type
_entity_poly.pdbx_seq_one_letter_code
_entity_poly.pdbx_strand_id
1 'polypeptide(L)'
;MIIRTWILLSLATLAAAAPAKWRQSYDAGYFDAQEKWAGGSEIMHLAAHAGNLYAANGYWLDARWVIPPEGQKQSAQVLRLDKADGKWQVDLDLGKANDLGLEYMKGNILKSVSFSTSGEGRVLSASKHLLVMAAGANFERGGAVSVWVRDDVAGTWHHTLVRHGSNAGGIRWVPRDLQVYRDRVTGVDRVFLLLGNPGIISGVYDPREPSRIRWDRHVEFPFLTKGSFFTRPLGIAEANDALHFSEGSSIFRRIDGKRPQWEEILNLAEDTDTDVGGIRGLTAIQNPNGKGQSLLFVWAPGERAQSQVKRLDPDGKGGYTLHDEANLGQLMSRHLGVKVPYTLGGHNMMYPVPHPATGEPVHIIGFYGSMAGKPELAWKGSRFYGGGLYAVRTAAGKYSVHEVNGPYTADKTLLVSPRAFCRSPFNPKEIFIGGHDSSNKISDNLAWIFRAPLSVAVGIETGSSASTLPDSAPRMPRVDDGPVYELRIYAAAEDRLGHLIARFREHTDRLFRKHKMEPVAYWLPTDGTAKEKRRFVYILKHPSRYAAYQNWNAFTHDPEWKRGVLEKPEFQRLLSERPESIFLTSNGFPNKSNRSNTPSIYELRINTAKPEKLAALHQYHNDQGLKLHLKHDIHTMGCWFAYDRPESENALYTLLRHPSRPQAELNWKSLESDSAWRKTKGNLAEKTERLYLKPLNFSPMK
;
A
#
# COMPACT_ATOMS: atom_id res chain seq x y z
N MET A 1 60.68 39.60 -53.23
CA MET A 1 60.11 39.42 -51.88
C MET A 1 58.59 39.44 -52.03
N ILE A 2 57.95 38.27 -52.14
CA ILE A 2 56.49 38.13 -52.33
C ILE A 2 55.95 37.46 -51.07
N ILE A 3 55.13 38.19 -50.31
CA ILE A 3 54.51 37.73 -49.08
C ILE A 3 53.23 36.97 -49.44
N ARG A 4 53.18 35.68 -49.13
CA ARG A 4 51.97 34.84 -49.23
C ARG A 4 51.17 34.93 -47.94
N THR A 5 49.99 35.54 -48.02
CA THR A 5 49.00 35.58 -46.94
C THR A 5 48.30 34.23 -46.84
N TRP A 6 48.42 33.56 -45.68
CA TRP A 6 47.67 32.35 -45.36
C TRP A 6 46.36 32.74 -44.68
N ILE A 7 45.23 32.41 -45.32
CA ILE A 7 43.90 32.52 -44.72
C ILE A 7 43.68 31.25 -43.89
N LEU A 8 43.66 31.38 -42.57
CA LEU A 8 43.22 30.35 -41.64
C LEU A 8 41.68 30.31 -41.63
N LEU A 9 41.09 29.32 -42.31
CA LEU A 9 39.70 28.93 -42.10
C LEU A 9 39.60 28.22 -40.73
N SER A 10 39.01 28.88 -39.74
CA SER A 10 38.56 28.24 -38.51
C SER A 10 37.30 27.41 -38.79
N LEU A 11 37.45 26.09 -38.97
CA LEU A 11 36.31 25.17 -38.88
C LEU A 11 35.83 25.13 -37.43
N ALA A 12 34.71 25.80 -37.15
CA ALA A 12 33.96 25.59 -35.93
C ALA A 12 33.35 24.18 -35.98
N THR A 13 33.94 23.23 -35.25
CA THR A 13 33.30 21.94 -34.98
C THR A 13 32.07 22.20 -34.12
N LEU A 14 30.88 22.17 -34.73
CA LEU A 14 29.62 22.04 -34.02
C LEU A 14 29.67 20.72 -33.22
N ALA A 15 29.94 20.81 -31.92
CA ALA A 15 29.76 19.67 -31.03
C ALA A 15 28.29 19.24 -31.11
N ALA A 16 28.03 18.04 -31.63
CA ALA A 16 26.70 17.46 -31.65
C ALA A 16 26.15 17.45 -30.22
N ALA A 17 24.95 18.01 -30.01
CA ALA A 17 24.31 18.00 -28.71
C ALA A 17 24.21 16.56 -28.21
N ALA A 18 24.52 16.35 -26.92
CA ALA A 18 24.44 15.02 -26.33
C ALA A 18 23.02 14.45 -26.52
N PRO A 19 22.88 13.16 -26.88
CA PRO A 19 21.58 12.58 -27.18
C PRO A 19 20.66 12.66 -25.97
N ALA A 20 19.37 12.92 -26.23
CA ALA A 20 18.34 12.90 -25.21
C ALA A 20 18.32 11.52 -24.52
N LYS A 21 18.16 11.51 -23.19
CA LYS A 21 18.19 10.28 -22.41
C LYS A 21 17.29 10.32 -21.19
N TRP A 22 16.80 9.14 -20.83
CA TRP A 22 16.18 8.89 -19.54
C TRP A 22 17.26 8.84 -18.45
N ARG A 23 16.91 9.28 -17.25
CA ARG A 23 17.75 9.18 -16.04
C ARG A 23 16.89 8.72 -14.88
N GLN A 24 17.33 7.69 -14.17
CA GLN A 24 16.72 7.32 -12.89
C GLN A 24 17.12 8.36 -11.85
N SER A 25 16.12 9.01 -11.25
CA SER A 25 16.27 10.07 -10.23
C SER A 25 16.10 9.52 -8.82
N TYR A 26 15.19 8.55 -8.65
CA TYR A 26 14.95 7.87 -7.38
C TYR A 26 14.87 6.37 -7.60
N ASP A 27 15.58 5.64 -6.76
CA ASP A 27 15.57 4.19 -6.63
C ASP A 27 15.45 3.91 -5.14
N ALA A 28 14.30 3.38 -4.69
CA ALA A 28 14.03 3.25 -3.26
C ALA A 28 15.01 2.28 -2.57
N GLY A 29 15.23 2.51 -1.28
CA GLY A 29 15.94 1.55 -0.44
C GLY A 29 17.34 1.99 0.00
N TYR A 30 17.49 3.22 0.47
CA TYR A 30 18.78 3.70 0.98
C TYR A 30 18.60 4.61 2.20
N PHE A 31 19.69 4.85 2.93
CA PHE A 31 19.76 5.92 3.93
C PHE A 31 20.16 7.23 3.28
N ASP A 32 19.37 8.28 3.52
CA ASP A 32 19.65 9.63 3.03
C ASP A 32 20.83 10.27 3.79
N ALA A 33 21.13 11.55 3.52
CA ALA A 33 22.27 12.21 4.16
C ALA A 33 22.07 12.51 5.66
N GLN A 34 20.87 12.28 6.20
CA GLN A 34 20.55 12.39 7.62
C GLN A 34 20.26 11.02 8.24
N GLU A 35 20.71 9.94 7.60
CA GLU A 35 20.50 8.55 8.04
C GLU A 35 19.02 8.16 8.18
N LYS A 36 18.13 8.85 7.46
CA LYS A 36 16.72 8.47 7.39
C LYS A 36 16.54 7.47 6.25
N TRP A 37 15.74 6.44 6.49
CA TRP A 37 15.41 5.43 5.49
C TRP A 37 14.52 6.03 4.39
N ALA A 38 15.05 6.19 3.17
CA ALA A 38 14.29 6.57 1.98
C ALA A 38 13.94 5.30 1.19
N GLY A 39 12.70 4.82 1.35
CA GLY A 39 12.25 3.57 0.74
C GLY A 39 10.87 3.67 0.09
N GLY A 40 10.15 2.56 0.09
CA GLY A 40 8.75 2.49 -0.30
C GLY A 40 8.50 1.63 -1.53
N SER A 41 7.28 1.15 -1.64
CA SER A 41 6.81 0.31 -2.73
C SER A 41 6.20 1.08 -3.89
N GLU A 42 5.81 2.35 -3.71
CA GLU A 42 5.16 3.15 -4.74
C GLU A 42 5.42 4.66 -4.56
N ILE A 43 5.53 5.40 -5.66
CA ILE A 43 5.38 6.87 -5.68
C ILE A 43 3.95 7.23 -6.10
N MET A 44 3.22 7.85 -5.18
CA MET A 44 1.80 8.17 -5.34
C MET A 44 1.60 9.52 -6.02
N HIS A 45 2.41 10.52 -5.65
CA HIS A 45 2.32 11.89 -6.14
C HIS A 45 3.69 12.54 -6.26
N LEU A 46 3.78 13.49 -7.19
CA LEU A 46 4.91 14.40 -7.36
C LEU A 46 4.38 15.83 -7.35
N ALA A 47 5.06 16.74 -6.66
CA ALA A 47 4.67 18.14 -6.57
C ALA A 47 5.90 19.05 -6.61
N ALA A 48 5.91 19.99 -7.55
CA ALA A 48 6.84 21.12 -7.53
C ALA A 48 6.34 22.16 -6.52
N HIS A 49 7.20 22.62 -5.63
CA HIS A 49 6.86 23.62 -4.62
C HIS A 49 8.10 24.40 -4.18
N ALA A 50 8.01 25.73 -4.12
CA ALA A 50 9.09 26.61 -3.68
C ALA A 50 10.47 26.31 -4.30
N GLY A 51 10.51 25.99 -5.61
CA GLY A 51 11.75 25.67 -6.34
C GLY A 51 12.27 24.24 -6.19
N ASN A 52 11.68 23.45 -5.29
CA ASN A 52 12.04 22.05 -5.06
C ASN A 52 11.01 21.09 -5.65
N LEU A 53 11.39 19.83 -5.79
CA LEU A 53 10.48 18.75 -6.16
C LEU A 53 10.24 17.83 -4.96
N TYR A 54 8.99 17.49 -4.72
CA TYR A 54 8.59 16.61 -3.63
C TYR A 54 7.86 15.37 -4.17
N ALA A 55 8.00 14.24 -3.46
CA ALA A 55 7.32 13.00 -3.78
C ALA A 55 6.67 12.41 -2.53
N ALA A 56 5.44 11.89 -2.66
CA ALA A 56 4.82 11.09 -1.61
C ALA A 56 4.94 9.61 -1.97
N ASN A 57 5.54 8.83 -1.07
CA ASN A 57 5.68 7.38 -1.26
C ASN A 57 4.59 6.58 -0.51
N GLY A 58 4.62 5.26 -0.65
CA GLY A 58 3.84 4.32 0.15
C GLY A 58 4.59 3.02 0.40
N TYR A 59 4.08 2.18 1.30
CA TYR A 59 4.68 0.91 1.72
C TYR A 59 3.73 -0.28 1.57
N TRP A 60 2.77 -0.19 0.63
CA TRP A 60 1.86 -1.30 0.37
C TRP A 60 2.60 -2.51 -0.16
N LEU A 61 2.58 -3.58 0.64
CA LEU A 61 3.28 -4.85 0.42
C LEU A 61 4.81 -4.74 0.44
N ASP A 62 5.31 -3.68 1.07
CA ASP A 62 6.69 -3.62 1.53
C ASP A 62 6.80 -4.35 2.88
N ALA A 63 7.82 -5.18 3.04
CA ALA A 63 8.07 -5.95 4.24
C ALA A 63 8.31 -5.06 5.48
N ARG A 64 8.83 -3.84 5.34
CA ARG A 64 8.96 -2.88 6.46
C ARG A 64 7.61 -2.39 6.98
N TRP A 65 6.53 -2.59 6.22
CA TRP A 65 5.16 -2.38 6.68
C TRP A 65 4.49 -3.66 7.14
N VAL A 66 4.64 -4.76 6.40
CA VAL A 66 3.90 -6.01 6.68
C VAL A 66 4.51 -6.80 7.84
N ILE A 67 5.83 -6.76 7.98
CA ILE A 67 6.63 -7.53 8.95
C ILE A 67 7.72 -6.64 9.58
N PRO A 68 7.34 -5.53 10.26
CA PRO A 68 8.29 -4.55 10.73
C PRO A 68 9.36 -5.16 11.66
N PRO A 69 10.66 -5.00 11.36
CA PRO A 69 11.75 -5.69 12.08
C PRO A 69 11.72 -5.49 13.60
N GLU A 70 11.36 -4.29 14.05
CA GLU A 70 11.30 -3.93 15.47
C GLU A 70 9.87 -3.68 15.96
N GLY A 71 8.86 -4.17 15.22
CA GLY A 71 7.45 -4.00 15.58
C GLY A 71 6.83 -2.66 15.17
N GLN A 72 7.64 -1.66 14.80
CA GLN A 72 7.15 -0.38 14.28
C GLN A 72 7.11 -0.37 12.75
N LYS A 73 5.95 -0.10 12.14
CA LYS A 73 5.84 -0.01 10.69
C LYS A 73 6.56 1.23 10.17
N GLN A 74 7.30 1.05 9.08
CA GLN A 74 7.74 2.20 8.30
C GLN A 74 6.53 2.87 7.66
N SER A 75 6.20 4.08 8.09
CA SER A 75 5.11 4.86 7.49
C SER A 75 5.56 5.54 6.21
N ALA A 76 4.58 5.91 5.39
CA ALA A 76 4.76 6.77 4.24
C ALA A 76 5.48 8.08 4.59
N GLN A 77 6.06 8.68 3.57
CA GLN A 77 7.00 9.79 3.67
C GLN A 77 6.72 10.83 2.60
N VAL A 78 7.19 12.05 2.86
CA VAL A 78 7.46 13.04 1.81
C VAL A 78 8.96 13.10 1.59
N LEU A 79 9.37 12.81 0.35
CA LEU A 79 10.74 12.92 -0.13
C LEU A 79 10.93 14.27 -0.82
N ARG A 80 12.08 14.91 -0.65
CA ARG A 80 12.43 16.18 -1.28
C ARG A 80 13.69 16.05 -2.13
N LEU A 81 13.67 16.70 -3.29
CA LEU A 81 14.80 16.86 -4.18
C LEU A 81 15.05 18.36 -4.38
N ASP A 82 16.28 18.80 -4.10
CA ASP A 82 16.68 20.22 -4.14
C ASP A 82 17.28 20.65 -5.49
N LYS A 83 17.72 19.67 -6.30
CA LYS A 83 18.27 19.90 -7.65
C LYS A 83 18.11 18.66 -8.52
N ALA A 84 18.03 18.82 -9.84
CA ALA A 84 17.68 17.74 -10.77
C ALA A 84 18.62 16.51 -10.74
N ASP A 85 19.91 16.70 -10.46
CA ASP A 85 20.91 15.63 -10.31
C ASP A 85 21.29 15.39 -8.83
N GLY A 86 20.43 15.79 -7.90
CA GLY A 86 20.61 15.58 -6.47
C GLY A 86 20.19 14.19 -6.02
N LYS A 87 20.43 13.91 -4.73
CA LYS A 87 19.90 12.73 -4.04
C LYS A 87 18.67 13.14 -3.24
N TRP A 88 17.61 12.35 -3.28
CA TRP A 88 16.39 12.63 -2.52
C TRP A 88 16.65 12.49 -1.02
N GLN A 89 16.00 13.33 -0.23
CA GLN A 89 16.05 13.34 1.24
C GLN A 89 14.65 13.14 1.82
N VAL A 90 14.55 12.49 2.97
CA VAL A 90 13.28 12.35 3.71
C VAL A 90 12.98 13.65 4.45
N ASP A 91 12.01 14.40 3.93
CA ASP A 91 11.57 15.70 4.47
C ASP A 91 10.48 15.50 5.54
N LEU A 92 9.61 14.49 5.37
CA LEU A 92 8.59 14.09 6.34
C LEU A 92 8.50 12.57 6.48
N ASP A 93 8.44 12.07 7.71
CA ASP A 93 8.01 10.71 8.03
C ASP A 93 6.66 10.80 8.77
N LEU A 94 5.58 10.30 8.14
CA LEU A 94 4.23 10.50 8.64
C LEU A 94 4.00 9.78 9.99
N GLY A 95 4.67 8.65 10.21
CA GLY A 95 4.54 7.86 11.44
C GLY A 95 5.24 8.50 12.63
N LYS A 96 6.31 9.27 12.36
CA LYS A 96 7.02 10.04 13.40
C LYS A 96 6.46 11.44 13.61
N ALA A 97 5.91 12.04 12.57
CA ALA A 97 5.40 13.41 12.58
C ALA A 97 3.89 13.47 12.87
N ASN A 98 3.39 12.65 13.79
CA ASN A 98 2.04 12.75 14.31
C ASN A 98 2.06 12.55 15.84
N ASP A 99 1.17 13.23 16.53
CA ASP A 99 1.03 13.26 17.98
C ASP A 99 0.11 12.14 18.51
N LEU A 100 -0.27 11.18 17.65
CA LEU A 100 -1.30 10.16 17.91
C LEU A 100 -0.77 8.72 17.88
N GLY A 101 0.50 8.52 17.52
CA GLY A 101 1.09 7.19 17.35
C GLY A 101 0.50 6.40 16.18
N LEU A 102 -0.09 7.08 15.18
CA LEU A 102 -0.69 6.45 14.01
C LEU A 102 0.36 6.09 12.96
N GLU A 103 0.09 5.01 12.24
CA GLU A 103 0.92 4.51 11.13
C GLU A 103 0.17 4.66 9.81
N TYR A 104 0.85 5.19 8.79
CA TYR A 104 0.24 5.56 7.51
C TYR A 104 0.85 4.75 6.37
N MET A 105 0.06 3.88 5.73
CA MET A 105 0.56 2.97 4.68
C MET A 105 0.98 3.71 3.41
N LYS A 106 0.22 4.75 3.03
CA LYS A 106 0.40 5.45 1.76
C LYS A 106 0.34 6.95 1.98
N GLY A 107 1.23 7.65 1.32
CA GLY A 107 1.12 9.07 1.12
C GLY A 107 0.07 9.35 0.04
N ASN A 108 -1.20 9.40 0.45
CA ASN A 108 -2.32 9.36 -0.46
C ASN A 108 -2.48 10.60 -1.34
N ILE A 109 -2.00 11.77 -0.89
CA ILE A 109 -2.09 13.05 -1.61
C ILE A 109 -0.84 13.86 -1.30
N LEU A 110 -0.23 14.47 -2.32
CA LEU A 110 0.74 15.54 -2.16
C LEU A 110 0.49 16.59 -3.24
N LYS A 111 0.12 17.82 -2.84
CA LYS A 111 -0.18 18.91 -3.78
C LYS A 111 0.29 20.25 -3.22
N SER A 112 0.86 21.07 -4.10
CA SER A 112 1.03 22.50 -3.86
C SER A 112 -0.26 23.21 -4.22
N VAL A 113 -0.92 23.84 -3.25
CA VAL A 113 -2.19 24.56 -3.44
C VAL A 113 -2.03 26.04 -3.18
N SER A 114 -2.96 26.85 -3.71
CA SER A 114 -2.88 28.31 -3.62
C SER A 114 -4.20 28.89 -3.14
N PHE A 115 -4.12 29.80 -2.17
CA PHE A 115 -5.24 30.61 -1.71
C PHE A 115 -4.97 32.08 -2.01
N SER A 116 -5.99 32.79 -2.41
CA SER A 116 -5.98 34.23 -2.72
C SER A 116 -7.07 34.98 -1.96
N THR A 117 -7.96 34.28 -1.27
CA THR A 117 -8.84 34.85 -0.25
C THR A 117 -8.70 34.14 1.10
N SER A 118 -8.99 34.88 2.17
CA SER A 118 -9.11 34.37 3.54
C SER A 118 -10.42 33.61 3.75
N GLY A 119 -10.57 32.93 4.89
CA GLY A 119 -11.81 32.28 5.29
C GLY A 119 -13.03 33.21 5.41
N GLU A 120 -12.82 34.52 5.56
CA GLU A 120 -13.87 35.55 5.55
C GLU A 120 -14.14 36.13 4.15
N GLY A 121 -13.49 35.62 3.10
CA GLY A 121 -13.64 36.07 1.71
C GLY A 121 -12.86 37.34 1.36
N ARG A 122 -12.01 37.84 2.28
CA ARG A 122 -11.16 39.00 1.98
C ARG A 122 -10.00 38.58 1.10
N VAL A 123 -9.74 39.34 0.03
CA VAL A 123 -8.58 39.15 -0.85
C VAL A 123 -7.29 39.32 -0.06
N LEU A 124 -6.39 38.37 -0.20
CA LEU A 124 -5.07 38.39 0.42
C LEU A 124 -4.16 39.34 -0.37
N SER A 125 -3.25 40.04 0.31
CA SER A 125 -2.29 40.94 -0.35
C SER A 125 -1.37 40.22 -1.34
N ALA A 126 -1.16 38.93 -1.15
CA ALA A 126 -0.51 38.03 -2.07
C ALA A 126 -1.08 36.62 -1.91
N SER A 127 -1.13 35.87 -3.01
CA SER A 127 -1.50 34.46 -2.98
C SER A 127 -0.59 33.67 -2.04
N LYS A 128 -1.17 32.79 -1.24
CA LYS A 128 -0.49 31.93 -0.28
C LYS A 128 -0.43 30.53 -0.85
N HIS A 129 0.79 30.06 -1.07
CA HIS A 129 1.06 28.73 -1.58
C HIS A 129 1.40 27.81 -0.40
N LEU A 130 0.75 26.64 -0.33
CA LEU A 130 0.96 25.66 0.73
C LEU A 130 1.23 24.30 0.10
N LEU A 131 2.27 23.60 0.54
CA LEU A 131 2.44 22.18 0.24
C LEU A 131 1.66 21.34 1.24
N VAL A 132 0.69 20.58 0.74
CA VAL A 132 -0.25 19.80 1.54
C VAL A 132 -0.07 18.32 1.26
N MET A 133 0.13 17.57 2.33
CA MET A 133 0.25 16.12 2.35
C MET A 133 -0.96 15.54 3.08
N ALA A 134 -1.63 14.51 2.56
CA ALA A 134 -2.73 13.84 3.25
C ALA A 134 -2.62 12.32 3.18
N ALA A 135 -3.01 11.65 4.27
CA ALA A 135 -2.96 10.20 4.35
C ALA A 135 -4.06 9.64 5.26
N GLY A 136 -4.48 8.41 4.93
CA GLY A 136 -5.39 7.62 5.73
C GLY A 136 -4.64 6.66 6.66
N ALA A 137 -5.17 6.45 7.86
CA ALA A 137 -4.67 5.46 8.83
C ALA A 137 -5.82 4.67 9.45
N ASN A 138 -5.50 3.48 9.96
CA ASN A 138 -6.39 2.80 10.90
C ASN A 138 -6.37 3.55 12.24
N PHE A 139 -7.52 3.61 12.89
CA PHE A 139 -7.72 4.23 14.21
C PHE A 139 -8.45 3.21 15.08
N GLU A 140 -8.26 3.19 16.41
CA GLU A 140 -8.67 2.08 17.32
C GLU A 140 -9.93 1.27 16.93
N ARG A 141 -11.04 1.95 16.60
CA ARG A 141 -12.32 1.35 16.18
C ARG A 141 -12.82 1.83 14.82
N GLY A 142 -11.91 2.24 13.94
CA GLY A 142 -12.25 2.78 12.64
C GLY A 142 -11.04 3.28 11.84
N GLY A 143 -11.16 4.47 11.27
CA GLY A 143 -10.11 5.07 10.48
C GLY A 143 -10.05 6.57 10.68
N ALA A 144 -8.95 7.13 10.22
CA ALA A 144 -8.61 8.53 10.34
C ALA A 144 -8.01 9.05 9.04
N VAL A 145 -8.23 10.34 8.76
CA VAL A 145 -7.52 11.09 7.74
C VAL A 145 -6.79 12.24 8.42
N SER A 146 -5.48 12.27 8.20
CA SER A 146 -4.60 13.33 8.65
C SER A 146 -4.08 14.14 7.48
N VAL A 147 -3.79 15.41 7.76
CA VAL A 147 -3.13 16.34 6.83
C VAL A 147 -1.88 16.90 7.50
N TRP A 148 -0.85 17.10 6.70
CA TRP A 148 0.33 17.85 7.07
C TRP A 148 0.49 19.02 6.09
N VAL A 149 0.76 20.20 6.63
CA VAL A 149 1.09 21.38 5.83
C VAL A 149 2.53 21.79 6.12
N ARG A 150 3.30 21.98 5.06
CA ARG A 150 4.70 22.37 5.17
C ARG A 150 4.82 23.84 5.59
N ASP A 151 5.66 24.12 6.58
CA ASP A 151 6.21 25.45 6.84
C ASP A 151 7.54 25.56 6.09
N ASP A 152 7.53 26.27 4.96
CA ASP A 152 8.71 26.41 4.09
C ASP A 152 9.84 27.19 4.75
N VAL A 153 9.54 28.09 5.69
CA VAL A 153 10.54 28.91 6.38
C VAL A 153 11.24 28.08 7.45
N ALA A 154 10.46 27.38 8.28
CA ALA A 154 11.00 26.58 9.38
C ALA A 154 11.59 25.25 8.91
N GLY A 155 11.26 24.79 7.70
CA GLY A 155 11.70 23.47 7.24
C GLY A 155 10.89 22.31 7.84
N THR A 156 9.78 22.59 8.54
CA THR A 156 8.98 21.62 9.31
C THR A 156 7.58 21.40 8.72
N TRP A 157 6.83 20.45 9.30
CA TRP A 157 5.46 20.15 8.89
C TRP A 157 4.50 20.19 10.09
N HIS A 158 3.32 20.77 9.88
CA HIS A 158 2.27 20.86 10.91
C HIS A 158 1.20 19.80 10.66
N HIS A 159 1.07 18.85 11.59
CA HIS A 159 0.05 17.80 11.57
C HIS A 159 -1.33 18.34 11.98
N THR A 160 -2.38 17.84 11.35
CA THR A 160 -3.77 18.04 11.74
C THR A 160 -4.55 16.75 11.49
N LEU A 161 -5.17 16.20 12.54
CA LEU A 161 -6.18 15.16 12.40
C LEU A 161 -7.47 15.80 11.85
N VAL A 162 -7.72 15.64 10.55
CA VAL A 162 -8.86 16.30 9.89
C VAL A 162 -10.17 15.66 10.29
N ARG A 163 -10.22 14.32 10.27
CA ARG A 163 -11.41 13.56 10.66
C ARG A 163 -11.07 12.12 11.00
N HIS A 164 -11.82 11.54 11.93
CA HIS A 164 -11.80 10.11 12.22
C HIS A 164 -13.22 9.61 12.49
N GLY A 165 -13.41 8.29 12.46
CA GLY A 165 -14.71 7.68 12.72
C GLY A 165 -14.73 6.19 12.42
N SER A 166 -15.90 5.58 12.56
CA SER A 166 -16.09 4.13 12.42
C SER A 166 -15.77 3.59 11.01
N ASN A 167 -15.34 2.32 10.95
CA ASN A 167 -15.25 1.54 9.70
C ASN A 167 -16.48 0.63 9.49
N ALA A 168 -17.51 0.74 10.34
CA ALA A 168 -18.73 -0.04 10.22
C ALA A 168 -19.36 0.12 8.82
N GLY A 169 -19.90 -0.97 8.27
CA GLY A 169 -20.49 -0.95 6.93
C GLY A 169 -19.47 -0.90 5.78
N GLY A 170 -18.18 -1.17 6.04
CA GLY A 170 -17.14 -1.20 5.01
C GLY A 170 -16.58 0.19 4.65
N ILE A 171 -16.79 1.18 5.52
CA ILE A 171 -16.25 2.53 5.35
C ILE A 171 -14.72 2.51 5.35
N ARG A 172 -14.13 3.16 4.33
CA ARG A 172 -12.68 3.29 4.19
C ARG A 172 -12.24 4.75 4.23
N TRP A 173 -11.32 5.03 5.13
CA TRP A 173 -10.72 6.35 5.36
C TRP A 173 -9.44 6.46 4.53
N VAL A 174 -9.61 6.67 3.23
CA VAL A 174 -8.50 6.71 2.28
C VAL A 174 -8.68 7.96 1.44
N PRO A 175 -7.90 9.01 1.69
CA PRO A 175 -8.02 10.22 0.90
C PRO A 175 -7.59 9.94 -0.55
N ARG A 176 -8.25 10.61 -1.49
CA ARG A 176 -8.10 10.28 -2.93
C ARG A 176 -7.68 11.45 -3.79
N ASP A 177 -8.17 12.63 -3.49
CA ASP A 177 -7.80 13.84 -4.22
C ASP A 177 -8.09 15.10 -3.39
N LEU A 178 -7.46 16.20 -3.77
CA LEU A 178 -7.55 17.50 -3.11
C LEU A 178 -7.53 18.65 -4.13
N GLN A 179 -8.41 19.63 -3.98
CA GLN A 179 -8.49 20.78 -4.89
C GLN A 179 -8.86 22.04 -4.13
N VAL A 180 -8.19 23.15 -4.43
CA VAL A 180 -8.68 24.48 -4.02
C VAL A 180 -9.61 25.02 -5.09
N TYR A 181 -10.75 25.55 -4.66
CA TYR A 181 -11.76 26.12 -5.53
C TYR A 181 -12.37 27.36 -4.87
N ARG A 182 -12.58 28.41 -5.67
CA ARG A 182 -13.28 29.62 -5.22
C ARG A 182 -14.77 29.44 -5.38
N ASP A 183 -15.48 29.43 -4.26
CA ASP A 183 -16.93 29.48 -4.27
C ASP A 183 -17.39 30.81 -4.89
N ARG A 184 -18.13 30.74 -5.99
CA ARG A 184 -18.50 31.89 -6.83
C ARG A 184 -19.58 32.77 -6.23
N VAL A 185 -20.28 32.28 -5.21
CA VAL A 185 -21.31 33.03 -4.49
C VAL A 185 -20.72 33.76 -3.28
N THR A 186 -19.81 33.12 -2.56
CA THR A 186 -19.21 33.65 -1.32
C THR A 186 -17.86 34.34 -1.53
N GLY A 187 -17.18 34.06 -2.64
CA GLY A 187 -15.83 34.56 -2.94
C GLY A 187 -14.70 33.88 -2.15
N VAL A 188 -15.02 32.87 -1.33
CA VAL A 188 -14.05 32.20 -0.45
C VAL A 188 -13.32 31.09 -1.20
N ASP A 189 -11.99 31.10 -1.13
CA ASP A 189 -11.14 30.00 -1.56
C ASP A 189 -11.20 28.90 -0.51
N ARG A 190 -11.66 27.73 -0.94
CA ARG A 190 -11.79 26.55 -0.07
C ARG A 190 -10.95 25.43 -0.63
N VAL A 191 -10.21 24.74 0.24
CA VAL A 191 -9.64 23.43 -0.09
C VAL A 191 -10.67 22.35 0.16
N PHE A 192 -10.86 21.46 -0.79
CA PHE A 192 -11.73 20.30 -0.71
C PHE A 192 -10.88 19.05 -0.69
N LEU A 193 -11.14 18.17 0.29
CA LEU A 193 -10.45 16.90 0.48
C LEU A 193 -11.45 15.76 0.40
N LEU A 194 -11.23 14.85 -0.55
CA LEU A 194 -11.97 13.60 -0.65
C LEU A 194 -11.46 12.63 0.40
N LEU A 195 -12.25 12.30 1.43
CA LEU A 195 -11.83 11.47 2.58
C LEU A 195 -11.93 9.94 2.33
N GLY A 196 -12.44 9.54 1.17
CA GLY A 196 -12.88 8.16 0.90
C GLY A 196 -14.40 8.05 1.09
N ASN A 197 -14.87 6.92 1.62
CA ASN A 197 -16.31 6.73 1.88
C ASN A 197 -16.95 7.77 2.82
N PRO A 198 -16.26 8.32 3.83
CA PRO A 198 -16.88 9.27 4.77
C PRO A 198 -17.43 10.55 4.13
N GLY A 199 -16.89 10.98 2.98
CA GLY A 199 -17.37 12.18 2.30
C GLY A 199 -16.28 13.13 1.84
N ILE A 200 -16.71 14.35 1.54
CA ILE A 200 -15.88 15.49 1.14
C ILE A 200 -15.89 16.48 2.29
N ILE A 201 -14.71 16.84 2.79
CA ILE A 201 -14.56 17.92 3.77
C ILE A 201 -13.91 19.12 3.09
N SER A 202 -14.24 20.31 3.56
CA SER A 202 -13.59 21.53 3.09
C SER A 202 -12.93 22.29 4.24
N GLY A 203 -11.97 23.14 3.89
CA GLY A 203 -11.25 24.02 4.81
C GLY A 203 -10.90 25.34 4.13
N VAL A 204 -10.52 26.33 4.91
CA VAL A 204 -10.18 27.68 4.43
C VAL A 204 -8.81 28.10 4.89
N TYR A 205 -8.18 29.02 4.15
CA TYR A 205 -6.95 29.65 4.63
C TYR A 205 -7.21 30.49 5.88
N ASP A 206 -6.49 30.19 6.95
CA ASP A 206 -6.54 30.93 8.20
C ASP A 206 -5.12 31.09 8.76
N PRO A 207 -4.54 32.30 8.76
CA PRO A 207 -3.18 32.50 9.24
C PRO A 207 -3.02 32.26 10.75
N ARG A 208 -4.10 32.08 11.52
CA ARG A 208 -3.99 31.79 12.96
C ARG A 208 -3.74 30.31 13.23
N GLU A 209 -4.09 29.43 12.30
CA GLU A 209 -3.84 28.01 12.41
C GLU A 209 -2.36 27.71 12.12
N PRO A 210 -1.68 26.85 12.90
CA PRO A 210 -0.30 26.44 12.59
C PRO A 210 -0.15 25.87 11.18
N SER A 211 -1.10 25.03 10.76
CA SER A 211 -1.16 24.46 9.39
C SER A 211 -1.67 25.46 8.34
N ARG A 212 -2.07 26.66 8.74
CA ARG A 212 -2.70 27.70 7.91
C ARG A 212 -4.01 27.28 7.23
N ILE A 213 -4.55 26.11 7.56
CA ILE A 213 -5.82 25.60 7.04
C ILE A 213 -6.73 25.29 8.22
N ARG A 214 -7.84 26.03 8.30
CA ARG A 214 -8.92 25.73 9.25
C ARG A 214 -9.94 24.83 8.58
N TRP A 215 -10.00 23.57 9.00
CA TRP A 215 -10.96 22.59 8.49
C TRP A 215 -12.35 22.76 9.09
N ASP A 216 -13.38 22.49 8.30
CA ASP A 216 -14.75 22.48 8.79
C ASP A 216 -15.04 21.27 9.67
N ARG A 217 -15.94 21.43 10.65
CA ARG A 217 -16.32 20.36 11.58
C ARG A 217 -17.17 19.26 10.91
N HIS A 218 -17.93 19.62 9.89
CA HIS A 218 -18.81 18.72 9.16
C HIS A 218 -18.29 18.48 7.76
N VAL A 219 -18.49 17.26 7.25
CA VAL A 219 -18.31 17.03 5.81
C VAL A 219 -19.43 17.75 5.06
N GLU A 220 -19.10 18.23 3.88
CA GLU A 220 -20.04 18.94 3.02
C GLU A 220 -21.01 17.97 2.34
N PHE A 221 -20.53 16.78 1.94
CA PHE A 221 -21.33 15.75 1.28
C PHE A 221 -20.72 14.36 1.53
N PRO A 222 -21.50 13.27 1.66
CA PRO A 222 -22.96 13.20 1.67
C PRO A 222 -23.55 13.08 3.08
N PHE A 223 -22.79 13.26 4.17
CA PHE A 223 -23.24 12.87 5.52
C PHE A 223 -24.59 13.42 5.95
N LEU A 224 -24.89 14.68 5.64
CA LEU A 224 -26.18 15.31 5.97
C LEU A 224 -27.34 14.81 5.11
N THR A 225 -27.10 14.03 4.06
CA THR A 225 -28.12 13.56 3.11
C THR A 225 -28.20 12.03 3.00
N LYS A 226 -27.06 11.33 2.89
CA LYS A 226 -26.96 9.88 2.68
C LYS A 226 -26.06 9.17 3.71
N GLY A 227 -25.44 9.88 4.64
CA GLY A 227 -24.51 9.33 5.63
C GLY A 227 -23.09 9.12 5.09
N SER A 228 -22.91 8.28 4.07
CA SER A 228 -21.60 7.98 3.47
C SER A 228 -21.72 7.58 2.01
N PHE A 229 -20.62 7.68 1.26
CA PHE A 229 -20.58 7.14 -0.09
C PHE A 229 -20.53 5.61 -0.09
N PHE A 230 -21.18 5.01 -1.09
CA PHE A 230 -21.11 3.57 -1.34
C PHE A 230 -19.74 3.18 -1.91
N THR A 231 -19.32 3.86 -2.98
CA THR A 231 -17.98 3.77 -3.55
C THR A 231 -17.17 5.00 -3.13
N ARG A 232 -15.85 4.85 -2.96
CA ARG A 232 -15.00 6.00 -2.63
C ARG A 232 -14.91 6.95 -3.83
N PRO A 233 -14.93 8.28 -3.65
CA PRO A 233 -14.70 9.23 -4.73
C PRO A 233 -13.24 9.18 -5.19
N LEU A 234 -12.97 9.36 -6.49
CA LEU A 234 -11.67 9.05 -7.09
C LEU A 234 -10.99 10.20 -7.86
N GLY A 235 -11.68 11.32 -8.06
CA GLY A 235 -11.11 12.52 -8.66
C GLY A 235 -11.96 13.74 -8.39
N ILE A 236 -11.32 14.92 -8.38
CA ILE A 236 -11.97 16.22 -8.22
C ILE A 236 -11.32 17.23 -9.15
N ALA A 237 -12.11 18.05 -9.84
CA ALA A 237 -11.63 19.02 -10.81
C ALA A 237 -12.55 20.25 -10.91
N GLU A 238 -11.96 21.42 -11.16
CA GLU A 238 -12.70 22.63 -11.52
C GLU A 238 -12.87 22.70 -13.04
N ALA A 239 -14.09 22.90 -13.51
CA ALA A 239 -14.41 23.14 -14.92
C ALA A 239 -15.62 24.08 -15.02
N ASN A 240 -15.61 25.03 -15.97
CA ASN A 240 -16.72 25.95 -16.22
C ASN A 240 -17.20 26.69 -14.95
N ASP A 241 -16.25 27.22 -14.17
CA ASP A 241 -16.52 27.92 -12.91
C ASP A 241 -17.35 27.11 -11.90
N ALA A 242 -17.20 25.78 -11.92
CA ALA A 242 -17.81 24.87 -10.95
C ALA A 242 -16.87 23.74 -10.55
N LEU A 243 -16.98 23.30 -9.30
CA LEU A 243 -16.24 22.15 -8.78
C LEU A 243 -16.98 20.84 -9.08
N HIS A 244 -16.25 19.82 -9.51
CA HIS A 244 -16.79 18.52 -9.84
C HIS A 244 -16.01 17.42 -9.12
N PHE A 245 -16.69 16.36 -8.68
CA PHE A 245 -16.01 15.14 -8.22
C PHE A 245 -16.67 13.90 -8.82
N SER A 246 -15.91 12.80 -8.87
CA SER A 246 -16.41 11.50 -9.28
C SER A 246 -16.60 10.55 -8.09
N GLU A 247 -17.66 9.77 -8.10
CA GLU A 247 -17.90 8.65 -7.19
C GLU A 247 -18.56 7.49 -7.94
N GLY A 248 -17.95 6.30 -7.89
CA GLY A 248 -18.45 5.15 -8.65
C GLY A 248 -18.64 5.47 -10.14
N SER A 249 -19.86 5.28 -10.63
CA SER A 249 -20.30 5.55 -12.01
C SER A 249 -20.72 7.01 -12.26
N SER A 250 -20.62 7.88 -11.25
CA SER A 250 -21.24 9.20 -11.26
C SER A 250 -20.24 10.35 -11.20
N ILE A 251 -20.64 11.48 -11.79
CA ILE A 251 -19.97 12.77 -11.62
C ILE A 251 -20.98 13.75 -11.03
N PHE A 252 -20.55 14.45 -9.99
CA PHE A 252 -21.34 15.46 -9.31
C PHE A 252 -20.77 16.85 -9.58
N ARG A 253 -21.63 17.85 -9.74
CA ARG A 253 -21.29 19.28 -9.81
C ARG A 253 -21.71 19.98 -8.53
N ARG A 254 -20.86 20.87 -8.02
CA ARG A 254 -21.17 21.71 -6.87
C ARG A 254 -22.04 22.88 -7.29
N ILE A 255 -23.07 23.17 -6.50
CA ILE A 255 -23.85 24.39 -6.55
C ILE A 255 -23.40 25.26 -5.38
N ASP A 256 -22.79 26.41 -5.71
CA ASP A 256 -22.10 27.27 -4.76
C ASP A 256 -23.03 28.04 -3.82
N GLY A 257 -22.48 28.46 -2.67
CA GLY A 257 -23.21 29.24 -1.68
C GLY A 257 -22.81 28.92 -0.25
N LYS A 258 -23.40 29.66 0.69
CA LYS A 258 -23.22 29.44 2.14
C LYS A 258 -23.70 28.06 2.60
N ARG A 259 -24.63 27.46 1.85
CA ARG A 259 -25.17 26.10 2.05
C ARG A 259 -25.10 25.36 0.71
N PRO A 260 -23.90 24.92 0.30
CA PRO A 260 -23.71 24.35 -1.01
C PRO A 260 -24.49 23.06 -1.18
N GLN A 261 -24.82 22.74 -2.43
CA GLN A 261 -25.44 21.47 -2.81
C GLN A 261 -24.59 20.77 -3.85
N TRP A 262 -24.84 19.49 -4.05
CA TRP A 262 -24.19 18.68 -5.09
C TRP A 262 -25.27 18.01 -5.93
N GLU A 263 -25.19 18.20 -7.24
CA GLU A 263 -26.12 17.59 -8.19
C GLU A 263 -25.38 16.55 -9.06
N GLU A 264 -26.03 15.43 -9.34
CA GLU A 264 -25.48 14.40 -10.23
C GLU A 264 -25.68 14.85 -11.69
N ILE A 265 -24.58 15.01 -12.43
CA ILE A 265 -24.61 15.47 -13.84
C ILE A 265 -24.31 14.36 -14.84
N LEU A 266 -23.79 13.23 -14.36
CA LEU A 266 -23.53 12.02 -15.14
C LEU A 266 -23.73 10.83 -14.22
N ASN A 267 -24.37 9.78 -14.75
CA ASN A 267 -24.37 8.45 -14.17
C ASN A 267 -24.28 7.42 -15.30
N LEU A 268 -23.25 6.58 -15.27
CA LEU A 268 -23.03 5.55 -16.30
C LEU A 268 -23.90 4.29 -16.09
N ALA A 269 -24.68 4.21 -15.00
CA ALA A 269 -25.64 3.14 -14.70
C ALA A 269 -25.05 1.71 -14.72
N GLU A 270 -23.78 1.58 -14.32
CA GLU A 270 -23.05 0.30 -14.27
C GLU A 270 -22.57 0.04 -12.84
N ASP A 271 -22.72 -1.21 -12.38
CA ASP A 271 -22.19 -1.65 -11.09
C ASP A 271 -20.67 -1.47 -11.05
N THR A 272 -20.18 -0.84 -9.99
CA THR A 272 -18.75 -0.63 -9.78
C THR A 272 -18.21 -1.48 -8.65
N ASP A 273 -17.06 -2.08 -8.88
CA ASP A 273 -16.26 -2.68 -7.81
C ASP A 273 -15.74 -1.56 -6.89
N THR A 274 -16.06 -1.59 -5.59
CA THR A 274 -15.62 -0.55 -4.65
C THR A 274 -14.09 -0.43 -4.50
N ASP A 275 -13.34 -1.50 -4.81
CA ASP A 275 -11.88 -1.55 -4.66
C ASP A 275 -11.16 -0.92 -5.85
N VAL A 276 -11.63 -1.24 -7.06
CA VAL A 276 -10.94 -0.92 -8.32
C VAL A 276 -11.79 -0.07 -9.26
N GLY A 277 -13.12 -0.17 -9.14
CA GLY A 277 -14.12 0.41 -10.01
C GLY A 277 -14.26 1.93 -9.91
N GLY A 278 -14.74 2.55 -10.98
CA GLY A 278 -15.24 3.92 -10.99
C GLY A 278 -14.60 4.86 -12.03
N ILE A 279 -15.09 6.10 -12.04
CA ILE A 279 -14.56 7.22 -12.81
C ILE A 279 -13.30 7.77 -12.13
N ARG A 280 -12.18 7.77 -12.86
CA ARG A 280 -10.83 8.07 -12.37
C ARG A 280 -10.16 9.18 -13.17
N GLY A 281 -9.19 9.86 -12.55
CA GLY A 281 -8.34 10.86 -13.21
C GLY A 281 -9.11 12.04 -13.80
N LEU A 282 -10.20 12.44 -13.15
CA LEU A 282 -11.07 13.54 -13.58
C LEU A 282 -10.25 14.80 -13.83
N THR A 283 -10.31 15.34 -15.05
CA THR A 283 -9.46 16.45 -15.51
C THR A 283 -10.26 17.38 -16.40
N ALA A 284 -10.17 18.70 -16.18
CA ALA A 284 -10.76 19.68 -17.07
C ALA A 284 -9.86 19.93 -18.28
N ILE A 285 -10.45 19.93 -19.47
CA ILE A 285 -9.77 20.27 -20.73
C ILE A 285 -10.59 21.32 -21.48
N GLN A 286 -9.98 22.05 -22.42
CA GLN A 286 -10.76 22.89 -23.33
C GLN A 286 -11.71 22.04 -24.16
N ASN A 287 -12.96 22.49 -24.32
CA ASN A 287 -13.99 21.76 -25.05
C ASN A 287 -13.63 21.69 -26.56
N PRO A 288 -13.29 20.50 -27.09
CA PRO A 288 -12.96 20.33 -28.51
C PRO A 288 -14.13 20.62 -29.45
N ASN A 289 -15.36 20.51 -28.97
CA ASN A 289 -16.60 20.58 -29.76
C ASN A 289 -17.38 21.89 -29.55
N GLY A 290 -16.86 22.84 -28.76
CA GLY A 290 -17.63 24.03 -28.40
C GLY A 290 -16.92 25.00 -27.46
N LYS A 291 -17.70 25.81 -26.75
CA LYS A 291 -17.19 26.75 -25.75
C LYS A 291 -17.01 26.08 -24.39
N GLY A 292 -16.19 26.70 -23.54
CA GLY A 292 -15.95 26.24 -22.18
C GLY A 292 -15.01 25.03 -22.11
N GLN A 293 -15.15 24.26 -21.04
CA GLN A 293 -14.31 23.14 -20.70
C GLN A 293 -15.12 21.83 -20.67
N SER A 294 -14.48 20.73 -21.03
CA SER A 294 -15.01 19.37 -20.89
C SER A 294 -14.34 18.67 -19.71
N LEU A 295 -15.01 17.65 -19.15
CA LEU A 295 -14.41 16.76 -18.17
C LEU A 295 -13.91 15.50 -18.86
N LEU A 296 -12.61 15.25 -18.81
CA LEU A 296 -11.93 14.06 -19.31
C LEU A 296 -11.66 13.09 -18.15
N PHE A 297 -11.94 11.81 -18.34
CA PHE A 297 -11.77 10.79 -17.29
C PHE A 297 -11.54 9.39 -17.85
N VAL A 298 -11.02 8.50 -17.01
CA VAL A 298 -10.94 7.06 -17.27
C VAL A 298 -12.10 6.36 -16.58
N TRP A 299 -12.90 5.63 -17.35
CA TRP A 299 -13.93 4.72 -16.86
C TRP A 299 -13.37 3.30 -16.75
N ALA A 300 -13.30 2.79 -15.52
CA ALA A 300 -12.88 1.42 -15.24
C ALA A 300 -13.86 0.79 -14.25
N PRO A 301 -14.93 0.09 -14.68
CA PRO A 301 -15.98 -0.40 -13.78
C PRO A 301 -15.51 -1.48 -12.78
N GLY A 302 -14.45 -2.22 -13.10
CA GLY A 302 -13.92 -3.25 -12.20
C GLY A 302 -12.70 -4.00 -12.74
N GLU A 303 -12.33 -5.09 -12.08
CA GLU A 303 -11.09 -5.88 -12.28
C GLU A 303 -10.96 -6.62 -13.63
N ARG A 304 -11.94 -6.47 -14.53
CA ARG A 304 -11.96 -7.03 -15.89
C ARG A 304 -12.05 -5.96 -16.98
N ALA A 305 -12.03 -4.68 -16.60
CA ALA A 305 -12.15 -3.57 -17.54
C ALA A 305 -10.90 -3.39 -18.41
N GLN A 306 -11.08 -3.03 -19.68
CA GLN A 306 -10.02 -2.51 -20.55
C GLN A 306 -9.84 -0.98 -20.47
N SER A 307 -10.50 -0.35 -19.49
CA SER A 307 -10.50 1.09 -19.20
C SER A 307 -10.77 2.00 -20.42
N GLN A 308 -11.91 2.68 -20.42
CA GLN A 308 -12.29 3.61 -21.47
C GLN A 308 -11.93 5.05 -21.07
N VAL A 309 -11.23 5.78 -21.93
CA VAL A 309 -11.09 7.24 -21.80
C VAL A 309 -12.35 7.87 -22.39
N LYS A 310 -13.06 8.64 -21.55
CA LYS A 310 -14.32 9.30 -21.90
C LYS A 310 -14.21 10.80 -21.65
N ARG A 311 -15.00 11.57 -22.38
CA ARG A 311 -15.09 13.03 -22.27
C ARG A 311 -16.54 13.46 -22.17
N LEU A 312 -16.84 14.33 -21.21
CA LEU A 312 -18.16 14.90 -20.98
C LEU A 312 -18.14 16.39 -21.36
N ASP A 313 -18.87 16.74 -22.42
CA ASP A 313 -18.98 18.10 -22.94
C ASP A 313 -20.24 18.78 -22.42
N PRO A 314 -20.19 20.07 -22.04
CA PRO A 314 -21.41 20.85 -21.88
C PRO A 314 -22.08 21.04 -23.25
N ASP A 315 -23.40 20.84 -23.32
CA ASP A 315 -24.16 20.96 -24.58
C ASP A 315 -24.61 22.41 -24.89
N GLY A 316 -24.31 23.35 -24.00
CA GLY A 316 -24.71 24.76 -24.10
C GLY A 316 -26.16 25.06 -23.72
N LYS A 317 -26.96 24.04 -23.37
CA LYS A 317 -28.37 24.11 -22.96
C LYS A 317 -28.58 23.71 -21.49
N GLY A 318 -27.49 23.53 -20.75
CA GLY A 318 -27.50 23.09 -19.35
C GLY A 318 -27.36 21.58 -19.16
N GLY A 319 -27.27 20.81 -20.25
CA GLY A 319 -27.00 19.38 -20.24
C GLY A 319 -25.56 19.04 -20.64
N TYR A 320 -25.32 17.75 -20.84
CA TYR A 320 -24.01 17.22 -21.21
C TYR A 320 -24.09 16.14 -22.29
N THR A 321 -23.06 16.09 -23.15
CA THR A 321 -22.88 15.03 -24.14
C THR A 321 -21.65 14.20 -23.78
N LEU A 322 -21.82 12.87 -23.72
CA LEU A 322 -20.74 11.94 -23.41
C LEU A 322 -20.10 11.41 -24.71
N HIS A 323 -18.77 11.39 -24.74
CA HIS A 323 -17.96 10.89 -25.85
C HIS A 323 -17.00 9.80 -25.39
N ASP A 324 -16.91 8.73 -26.17
CA ASP A 324 -15.84 7.73 -26.06
C ASP A 324 -14.65 8.18 -26.90
N GLU A 325 -13.48 8.33 -26.29
CA GLU A 325 -12.28 8.79 -27.00
C GLU A 325 -11.31 7.65 -27.33
N ALA A 326 -10.98 6.81 -26.35
CA ALA A 326 -10.01 5.74 -26.53
C ALA A 326 -10.21 4.60 -25.54
N ASN A 327 -9.78 3.40 -25.91
CA ASN A 327 -9.70 2.24 -25.02
C ASN A 327 -8.23 1.96 -24.67
N LEU A 328 -7.86 2.04 -23.39
CA LEU A 328 -6.47 1.86 -22.94
C LEU A 328 -5.96 0.45 -23.24
N GLY A 329 -6.82 -0.58 -23.12
CA GLY A 329 -6.49 -1.96 -23.48
C GLY A 329 -6.15 -2.12 -24.97
N GLN A 330 -6.91 -1.50 -25.86
CA GLN A 330 -6.64 -1.53 -27.30
C GLN A 330 -5.36 -0.75 -27.65
N LEU A 331 -5.14 0.40 -27.01
CA LEU A 331 -3.91 1.18 -27.18
C LEU A 331 -2.69 0.35 -26.78
N MET A 332 -2.71 -0.26 -25.60
CA MET A 332 -1.65 -1.15 -25.12
C MET A 332 -1.48 -2.38 -26.01
N SER A 333 -2.58 -2.98 -26.47
CA SER A 333 -2.55 -4.17 -27.30
C SER A 333 -1.87 -3.91 -28.64
N ARG A 334 -2.15 -2.76 -29.26
CA ARG A 334 -1.47 -2.31 -30.49
C ARG A 334 0.01 -2.03 -30.25
N HIS A 335 0.34 -1.36 -29.15
CA HIS A 335 1.72 -1.00 -28.79
C HIS A 335 2.60 -2.23 -28.56
N LEU A 336 2.08 -3.23 -27.81
CA LEU A 336 2.84 -4.42 -27.44
C LEU A 336 2.68 -5.60 -28.40
N GLY A 337 1.73 -5.54 -29.34
CA GLY A 337 1.41 -6.67 -30.22
C GLY A 337 0.95 -7.92 -29.46
N VAL A 338 0.15 -7.76 -28.41
CA VAL A 338 -0.40 -8.85 -27.58
C VAL A 338 -1.81 -8.52 -27.12
N LYS A 339 -2.64 -9.52 -26.84
CA LYS A 339 -3.98 -9.29 -26.27
C LYS A 339 -3.87 -8.78 -24.83
N VAL A 340 -4.59 -7.71 -24.52
CA VAL A 340 -4.62 -7.06 -23.20
C VAL A 340 -6.03 -7.16 -22.61
N PRO A 341 -6.30 -8.13 -21.72
CA PRO A 341 -7.66 -8.34 -21.20
C PRO A 341 -8.07 -7.37 -20.08
N TYR A 342 -7.11 -6.67 -19.47
CA TYR A 342 -7.39 -5.75 -18.37
C TYR A 342 -6.37 -4.62 -18.35
N THR A 343 -6.84 -3.40 -18.09
CA THR A 343 -6.03 -2.22 -17.81
C THR A 343 -6.67 -1.39 -16.71
N LEU A 344 -5.84 -0.60 -16.03
CA LEU A 344 -6.28 0.45 -15.11
C LEU A 344 -5.38 1.67 -15.29
N GLY A 345 -5.99 2.85 -15.33
CA GLY A 345 -5.28 4.13 -15.53
C GLY A 345 -6.01 5.28 -14.86
N GLY A 346 -5.49 6.49 -15.06
CA GLY A 346 -6.05 7.70 -14.42
C GLY A 346 -5.91 7.65 -12.90
N HIS A 347 -4.78 7.10 -12.40
CA HIS A 347 -4.53 7.01 -10.96
C HIS A 347 -4.61 8.38 -10.26
N ASN A 348 -4.18 9.42 -10.97
CA ASN A 348 -4.25 10.84 -10.66
C ASN A 348 -4.87 11.58 -11.86
N MET A 349 -4.93 12.91 -11.79
CA MET A 349 -5.32 13.74 -12.95
C MET A 349 -4.48 13.42 -14.20
N MET A 350 -5.08 13.57 -15.37
CA MET A 350 -4.36 13.48 -16.64
C MET A 350 -3.46 14.69 -16.75
N TYR A 351 -2.16 14.47 -16.64
CA TYR A 351 -1.21 15.54 -16.34
C TYR A 351 -1.01 16.44 -17.57
N PRO A 352 -1.37 17.74 -17.51
CA PRO A 352 -1.26 18.63 -18.64
C PRO A 352 0.18 19.12 -18.80
N VAL A 353 0.68 19.11 -20.03
CA VAL A 353 1.97 19.71 -20.41
C VAL A 353 1.83 20.42 -21.77
N PRO A 354 2.59 21.49 -22.02
CA PRO A 354 2.63 22.08 -23.36
C PRO A 354 3.45 21.18 -24.28
N HIS A 355 2.96 20.94 -25.48
CA HIS A 355 3.70 20.24 -26.53
C HIS A 355 4.95 21.04 -26.91
N PRO A 356 6.17 20.48 -26.79
CA PRO A 356 7.42 21.26 -26.96
C PRO A 356 7.58 21.99 -28.29
N ALA A 357 6.99 21.47 -29.38
CA ALA A 357 7.11 22.09 -30.70
C ALA A 357 6.00 23.10 -31.03
N THR A 358 4.81 22.94 -30.44
CA THR A 358 3.62 23.73 -30.85
C THR A 358 3.04 24.58 -29.73
N GLY A 359 3.40 24.33 -28.47
CA GLY A 359 2.82 24.99 -27.30
C GLY A 359 1.42 24.48 -26.90
N GLU A 360 0.72 23.80 -27.82
CA GLU A 360 -0.60 23.22 -27.59
C GLU A 360 -0.64 22.26 -26.38
N PRO A 361 -1.72 22.26 -25.57
CA PRO A 361 -1.82 21.38 -24.43
C PRO A 361 -1.93 19.91 -24.85
N VAL A 362 -1.14 19.06 -24.21
CA VAL A 362 -1.25 17.60 -24.27
C VAL A 362 -1.38 17.03 -22.87
N HIS A 363 -2.03 15.87 -22.74
CA HIS A 363 -2.31 15.25 -21.46
C HIS A 363 -1.64 13.89 -21.37
N ILE A 364 -0.91 13.65 -20.29
CA ILE A 364 -0.22 12.40 -20.02
C ILE A 364 -1.07 11.56 -19.07
N ILE A 365 -1.30 10.30 -19.43
CA ILE A 365 -2.17 9.37 -18.71
C ILE A 365 -1.35 8.12 -18.37
N GLY A 366 -0.95 7.99 -17.11
CA GLY A 366 -0.32 6.76 -16.61
C GLY A 366 -1.32 5.62 -16.51
N PHE A 367 -0.92 4.42 -16.93
CA PHE A 367 -1.73 3.22 -16.83
C PHE A 367 -0.87 1.95 -16.81
N TYR A 368 -1.49 0.83 -16.44
CA TYR A 368 -0.89 -0.49 -16.54
C TYR A 368 -1.93 -1.50 -17.00
N GLY A 369 -1.48 -2.70 -17.38
CA GLY A 369 -2.36 -3.73 -17.89
C GLY A 369 -1.79 -5.13 -17.82
N SER A 370 -2.70 -6.10 -17.82
CA SER A 370 -2.35 -7.51 -17.92
C SER A 370 -2.21 -7.95 -19.36
N MET A 371 -1.48 -9.04 -19.60
CA MET A 371 -1.24 -9.57 -20.94
C MET A 371 -1.66 -11.04 -21.04
N ALA A 372 -2.21 -11.41 -22.20
CA ALA A 372 -2.45 -12.79 -22.58
C ALA A 372 -1.43 -13.20 -23.66
N GLY A 373 -0.20 -13.50 -23.22
CA GLY A 373 0.96 -13.80 -24.05
C GLY A 373 2.21 -13.05 -23.58
N LYS A 374 3.37 -13.34 -24.18
CA LYS A 374 4.67 -12.71 -23.86
C LYS A 374 5.04 -12.73 -22.36
N PRO A 375 5.04 -13.89 -21.69
CA PRO A 375 5.32 -14.00 -20.26
C PRO A 375 6.70 -13.46 -19.86
N GLU A 376 7.67 -13.41 -20.79
CA GLU A 376 8.99 -12.82 -20.62
C GLU A 376 8.95 -11.30 -20.38
N LEU A 377 7.86 -10.63 -20.79
CA LEU A 377 7.64 -9.20 -20.57
C LEU A 377 6.77 -8.91 -19.34
N ALA A 378 6.25 -9.95 -18.68
CA ALA A 378 5.45 -9.80 -17.48
C ALA A 378 6.37 -9.62 -16.26
N TRP A 379 5.88 -8.87 -15.28
CA TRP A 379 6.46 -8.91 -13.95
C TRP A 379 6.40 -10.36 -13.43
N LYS A 380 7.56 -10.91 -13.05
CA LYS A 380 7.69 -12.31 -12.63
C LYS A 380 6.65 -12.70 -11.58
N GLY A 381 5.88 -13.75 -11.87
CA GLY A 381 4.82 -14.26 -10.99
C GLY A 381 3.53 -13.43 -11.00
N SER A 382 3.44 -12.41 -11.85
CA SER A 382 2.29 -11.55 -12.08
C SER A 382 1.75 -11.71 -13.50
N ARG A 383 0.55 -11.19 -13.75
CA ARG A 383 -0.06 -11.10 -15.09
C ARG A 383 0.22 -9.76 -15.79
N PHE A 384 0.80 -8.81 -15.07
CA PHE A 384 0.99 -7.42 -15.50
C PHE A 384 2.29 -7.23 -16.27
N TYR A 385 2.25 -6.35 -17.28
CA TYR A 385 3.45 -5.92 -18.01
C TYR A 385 4.45 -5.22 -17.09
N GLY A 386 5.74 -5.50 -17.26
CA GLY A 386 6.81 -4.98 -16.40
C GLY A 386 7.19 -3.51 -16.64
N GLY A 387 6.87 -2.96 -17.81
CA GLY A 387 7.25 -1.60 -18.20
C GLY A 387 6.34 -0.48 -17.66
N GLY A 388 6.85 0.75 -17.74
CA GLY A 388 6.17 1.96 -17.28
C GLY A 388 5.37 2.64 -18.39
N LEU A 389 4.19 2.11 -18.73
CA LEU A 389 3.34 2.63 -19.83
C LEU A 389 2.58 3.90 -19.48
N TYR A 390 2.51 4.82 -20.44
CA TYR A 390 1.60 5.95 -20.38
C TYR A 390 1.11 6.35 -21.78
N ALA A 391 -0.06 6.95 -21.84
CA ALA A 391 -0.62 7.50 -23.07
C ALA A 391 -0.44 9.02 -23.11
N VAL A 392 -0.25 9.57 -24.31
CA VAL A 392 -0.23 11.01 -24.57
C VAL A 392 -1.41 11.34 -25.47
N ARG A 393 -2.31 12.19 -24.95
CA ARG A 393 -3.48 12.72 -25.66
C ARG A 393 -3.19 14.12 -26.18
N THR A 394 -3.36 14.35 -27.48
CA THR A 394 -3.28 15.70 -28.07
C THR A 394 -4.54 16.51 -27.85
N ALA A 395 -4.50 17.83 -28.06
CA ALA A 395 -5.70 18.69 -28.03
C ALA A 395 -6.81 18.18 -28.96
N ALA A 396 -6.44 17.67 -30.14
CA ALA A 396 -7.34 17.07 -31.13
C ALA A 396 -7.86 15.66 -30.76
N GLY A 397 -7.61 15.16 -29.55
CA GLY A 397 -8.10 13.85 -29.10
C GLY A 397 -7.39 12.65 -29.74
N LYS A 398 -6.19 12.83 -30.30
CA LYS A 398 -5.36 11.71 -30.79
C LYS A 398 -4.50 11.14 -29.67
N TYR A 399 -4.32 9.83 -29.67
CA TYR A 399 -3.59 9.11 -28.63
C TYR A 399 -2.36 8.40 -29.19
N SER A 400 -1.28 8.44 -28.42
CA SER A 400 -0.07 7.62 -28.62
C SER A 400 0.34 6.97 -27.29
N VAL A 401 1.06 5.85 -27.35
CA VAL A 401 1.53 5.12 -26.16
C VAL A 401 3.05 5.17 -26.12
N HIS A 402 3.58 5.42 -24.93
CA HIS A 402 5.01 5.57 -24.68
C HIS A 402 5.38 4.85 -23.38
N GLU A 403 6.68 4.68 -23.16
CA GLU A 403 7.21 3.97 -22.00
C GLU A 403 8.32 4.75 -21.32
N VAL A 404 8.22 4.86 -20.00
CA VAL A 404 9.30 5.35 -19.16
C VAL A 404 10.50 4.43 -19.36
N ASN A 405 11.66 5.02 -19.68
CA ASN A 405 12.90 4.29 -19.94
C ASN A 405 12.88 3.35 -21.17
N GLY A 406 11.93 3.55 -22.08
CA GLY A 406 11.76 2.74 -23.29
C GLY A 406 11.18 1.34 -23.03
N PRO A 407 11.07 0.50 -24.08
CA PRO A 407 10.44 -0.82 -23.98
C PRO A 407 11.08 -1.71 -22.91
N TYR A 408 10.27 -2.42 -22.13
CA TYR A 408 10.73 -3.31 -21.08
C TYR A 408 11.31 -4.61 -21.65
N THR A 409 12.37 -5.07 -21.00
CA THR A 409 13.00 -6.38 -21.17
C THR A 409 13.34 -6.93 -19.79
N ALA A 410 13.52 -8.24 -19.63
CA ALA A 410 13.69 -8.87 -18.32
C ALA A 410 14.95 -8.43 -17.55
N ASP A 411 15.92 -7.82 -18.22
CA ASP A 411 17.15 -7.22 -17.67
C ASP A 411 16.98 -5.75 -17.26
N LYS A 412 15.85 -5.11 -17.58
CA LYS A 412 15.54 -3.73 -17.20
C LYS A 412 14.89 -3.64 -15.82
N THR A 413 15.07 -2.48 -15.17
CA THR A 413 14.32 -2.12 -13.97
C THR A 413 12.82 -2.29 -14.17
N LEU A 414 12.17 -2.95 -13.22
CA LEU A 414 10.73 -3.10 -13.19
C LEU A 414 10.07 -1.75 -12.86
N LEU A 415 9.16 -1.28 -13.72
CA LEU A 415 8.51 0.03 -13.53
C LEU A 415 7.01 -0.07 -13.24
N VAL A 416 6.27 -1.00 -13.86
CA VAL A 416 4.84 -1.32 -13.59
C VAL A 416 3.99 -0.12 -13.10
N SER A 417 3.26 0.53 -14.01
CA SER A 417 2.34 1.64 -13.70
C SER A 417 3.02 2.96 -13.27
N PRO A 418 3.28 3.87 -14.23
CA PRO A 418 3.50 5.29 -13.94
C PRO A 418 2.23 5.91 -13.34
N ARG A 419 2.38 6.63 -12.23
CA ARG A 419 1.24 7.18 -11.47
C ARG A 419 1.35 8.67 -11.24
N ALA A 420 2.57 9.16 -11.04
CA ALA A 420 2.84 10.54 -10.71
C ALA A 420 3.66 11.21 -11.80
N PHE A 421 3.26 12.43 -12.16
CA PHE A 421 3.90 13.22 -13.21
C PHE A 421 4.08 14.65 -12.68
N CYS A 422 5.25 15.24 -12.91
CA CYS A 422 5.50 16.62 -12.55
C CYS A 422 6.53 17.26 -13.48
N ARG A 423 6.19 18.43 -14.03
CA ARG A 423 7.16 19.31 -14.70
C ARG A 423 8.28 19.65 -13.72
N SER A 424 9.52 19.60 -14.20
CA SER A 424 10.69 19.90 -13.38
C SER A 424 10.66 21.36 -12.90
N PRO A 425 10.80 21.61 -11.58
CA PRO A 425 10.99 22.97 -11.06
C PRO A 425 12.38 23.53 -11.37
N PHE A 426 13.33 22.68 -11.78
CA PHE A 426 14.71 23.07 -12.06
C PHE A 426 14.94 23.43 -13.53
N ASN A 427 14.20 22.78 -14.43
CA ASN A 427 14.28 23.01 -15.87
C ASN A 427 12.90 22.77 -16.52
N PRO A 428 12.23 23.82 -17.05
CA PRO A 428 10.89 23.68 -17.62
C PRO A 428 10.81 22.76 -18.85
N LYS A 429 11.94 22.40 -19.46
CA LYS A 429 12.00 21.45 -20.59
C LYS A 429 12.08 19.98 -20.14
N GLU A 430 12.04 19.70 -18.85
CA GLU A 430 12.10 18.34 -18.30
C GLU A 430 10.82 17.98 -17.53
N ILE A 431 10.59 16.67 -17.42
CA ILE A 431 9.51 16.09 -16.62
C ILE A 431 10.07 14.97 -15.74
N PHE A 432 9.50 14.84 -14.55
CA PHE A 432 9.68 13.70 -13.65
C PHE A 432 8.43 12.82 -13.68
N ILE A 433 8.66 11.51 -13.74
CA ILE A 433 7.63 10.48 -13.76
C ILE A 433 7.97 9.46 -12.69
N GLY A 434 7.04 9.17 -11.79
CA GLY A 434 7.19 8.18 -10.73
C GLY A 434 6.02 7.23 -10.70
N GLY A 435 6.21 6.07 -10.06
CA GLY A 435 5.12 5.09 -9.99
C GLY A 435 5.47 3.84 -9.20
N HIS A 436 4.95 2.74 -9.74
CA HIS A 436 4.78 1.42 -9.15
C HIS A 436 3.38 1.16 -8.57
N ASP A 437 2.78 0.04 -8.97
CA ASP A 437 1.58 -0.54 -8.38
C ASP A 437 1.89 -1.98 -7.93
N SER A 438 1.82 -2.24 -6.62
CA SER A 438 2.19 -3.53 -6.06
C SER A 438 1.34 -4.70 -6.57
N SER A 439 0.11 -4.48 -7.05
CA SER A 439 -0.72 -5.54 -7.66
C SER A 439 -0.81 -6.83 -6.81
N ASN A 440 -0.89 -6.69 -5.48
CA ASN A 440 -0.90 -7.79 -4.50
C ASN A 440 0.38 -8.67 -4.46
N LYS A 441 1.49 -8.17 -4.97
CA LYS A 441 2.82 -8.79 -4.89
C LYS A 441 3.71 -8.07 -3.89
N ILE A 442 4.72 -8.78 -3.42
CA ILE A 442 5.77 -8.22 -2.58
C ILE A 442 6.50 -7.15 -3.38
N SER A 443 6.64 -5.97 -2.78
CA SER A 443 7.07 -4.76 -3.47
C SER A 443 8.07 -3.96 -2.66
N ASP A 444 8.99 -4.65 -2.01
CA ASP A 444 10.03 -4.02 -1.21
C ASP A 444 10.85 -3.07 -2.08
N ASN A 445 10.87 -1.80 -1.70
CA ASN A 445 11.66 -0.77 -2.39
C ASN A 445 11.43 -0.68 -3.91
N LEU A 446 10.23 -0.99 -4.41
CA LEU A 446 9.92 -0.88 -5.84
C LEU A 446 9.46 0.52 -6.28
N ALA A 447 9.45 1.52 -5.38
CA ALA A 447 9.19 2.90 -5.76
C ALA A 447 10.34 3.49 -6.59
N TRP A 448 10.01 4.15 -7.70
CA TRP A 448 10.98 4.76 -8.60
C TRP A 448 10.53 6.13 -9.09
N ILE A 449 11.50 6.96 -9.50
CA ILE A 449 11.28 8.21 -10.24
C ILE A 449 12.31 8.30 -11.36
N PHE A 450 11.86 8.57 -12.58
CA PHE A 450 12.68 8.87 -13.75
C PHE A 450 12.49 10.32 -14.18
N ARG A 451 13.51 10.89 -14.81
CA ARG A 451 13.42 12.18 -15.51
C ARG A 451 13.89 12.07 -16.95
N ALA A 452 13.30 12.89 -17.82
CA ALA A 452 13.68 13.02 -19.22
C ALA A 452 13.31 14.41 -19.77
N PRO A 453 13.89 14.81 -20.92
CA PRO A 453 13.36 15.92 -21.71
C PRO A 453 11.88 15.70 -22.03
N LEU A 454 11.11 16.78 -22.00
CA LEU A 454 9.68 16.73 -22.29
C LEU A 454 9.40 16.27 -23.73
N SER A 455 10.29 16.61 -24.67
CA SER A 455 10.27 16.14 -26.07
C SER A 455 10.32 14.61 -26.18
N VAL A 456 11.14 13.96 -25.36
CA VAL A 456 11.17 12.49 -25.24
C VAL A 456 9.87 11.98 -24.64
N ALA A 457 9.43 12.59 -23.52
CA ALA A 457 8.25 12.11 -22.81
C ALA A 457 6.98 12.19 -23.66
N VAL A 458 6.83 13.20 -24.53
CA VAL A 458 5.68 13.34 -25.43
C VAL A 458 5.85 12.66 -26.80
N GLY A 459 7.00 12.00 -27.05
CA GLY A 459 7.23 11.22 -28.26
C GLY A 459 7.65 12.00 -29.50
N ILE A 460 8.22 13.20 -29.34
CA ILE A 460 8.78 13.98 -30.46
C ILE A 460 10.11 13.41 -30.92
N GLU A 461 10.93 12.94 -29.97
CA GLU A 461 12.23 12.33 -30.23
C GLU A 461 12.44 11.11 -29.33
N THR A 462 13.36 10.22 -29.73
CA THR A 462 13.69 9.03 -28.94
C THR A 462 14.75 9.36 -27.90
N GLY A 463 14.50 8.99 -26.64
CA GLY A 463 15.49 9.05 -25.57
C GLY A 463 16.18 7.70 -25.36
N SER A 464 17.51 7.69 -25.22
CA SER A 464 18.23 6.48 -24.79
C SER A 464 17.85 6.06 -23.37
N SER A 465 17.83 4.75 -23.11
CA SER A 465 17.50 4.19 -21.80
C SER A 465 18.62 4.42 -20.78
N ALA A 466 18.24 4.68 -19.52
CA ALA A 466 19.11 4.55 -18.37
C ALA A 466 19.40 3.06 -18.08
N SER A 467 20.60 2.80 -17.56
CA SER A 467 21.02 1.48 -17.09
C SER A 467 20.22 1.04 -15.85
N THR A 468 19.95 -0.27 -15.75
CA THR A 468 19.47 -0.89 -14.51
C THR A 468 20.53 -0.76 -13.43
N LEU A 469 20.14 -0.30 -12.24
CA LEU A 469 21.01 -0.25 -11.07
C LEU A 469 20.92 -1.57 -10.29
N PRO A 470 22.02 -2.06 -9.70
CA PRO A 470 21.96 -3.22 -8.83
C PRO A 470 21.17 -2.90 -7.56
N ASP A 471 20.42 -3.87 -7.03
CA ASP A 471 19.80 -3.74 -5.72
C ASP A 471 20.90 -3.61 -4.66
N SER A 472 20.96 -2.43 -4.05
CA SER A 472 21.91 -2.07 -3.00
C SER A 472 21.22 -1.87 -1.65
N ALA A 473 19.92 -2.19 -1.57
CA ALA A 473 19.16 -1.96 -0.36
C ALA A 473 19.71 -2.81 0.79
N PRO A 474 19.95 -2.21 1.97
CA PRO A 474 20.36 -2.99 3.12
C PRO A 474 19.26 -3.98 3.47
N ARG A 475 19.69 -5.21 3.73
CA ARG A 475 18.85 -6.30 4.20
C ARG A 475 18.25 -5.96 5.57
N MET A 476 17.30 -6.78 6.02
CA MET A 476 16.70 -6.70 7.35
C MET A 476 17.15 -7.95 8.14
N PRO A 477 18.38 -7.96 8.73
CA PRO A 477 19.02 -9.18 9.21
C PRO A 477 18.11 -10.03 10.10
N ARG A 478 17.48 -9.40 11.09
CA ARG A 478 16.54 -10.08 12.00
C ARG A 478 15.44 -10.84 11.25
N VAL A 479 14.85 -10.22 10.22
CA VAL A 479 13.72 -10.76 9.42
C VAL A 479 14.17 -11.86 8.46
N ASP A 480 15.45 -11.81 8.05
CA ASP A 480 16.10 -12.81 7.22
C ASP A 480 16.63 -14.02 8.03
N ASP A 481 16.80 -13.86 9.35
CA ASP A 481 17.22 -14.94 10.24
C ASP A 481 16.11 -15.98 10.47
N GLY A 482 16.52 -17.22 10.77
CA GLY A 482 15.61 -18.29 11.14
C GLY A 482 16.31 -19.62 11.46
N PRO A 483 15.57 -20.74 11.53
CA PRO A 483 14.15 -20.88 11.19
C PRO A 483 13.22 -20.18 12.19
N VAL A 484 12.04 -19.79 11.69
CA VAL A 484 10.92 -19.31 12.53
C VAL A 484 9.77 -20.31 12.47
N TYR A 485 9.00 -20.38 13.55
CA TYR A 485 7.79 -21.17 13.65
C TYR A 485 6.58 -20.24 13.67
N GLU A 486 5.44 -20.70 13.19
CA GLU A 486 4.20 -19.94 13.17
C GLU A 486 3.10 -20.77 13.82
N LEU A 487 2.71 -20.38 15.03
CA LEU A 487 1.55 -20.93 15.73
C LEU A 487 0.30 -20.25 15.19
N ARG A 488 -0.67 -21.05 14.76
CA ARG A 488 -1.96 -20.57 14.27
C ARG A 488 -3.11 -21.25 15.00
N ILE A 489 -4.06 -20.44 15.46
CA ILE A 489 -5.26 -20.89 16.16
C ILE A 489 -6.47 -20.41 15.36
N TYR A 490 -7.25 -21.36 14.85
CA TYR A 490 -8.43 -21.10 14.05
C TYR A 490 -9.65 -21.38 14.91
N ALA A 491 -10.60 -20.46 15.02
CA ALA A 491 -11.92 -20.77 15.59
C ALA A 491 -12.88 -21.15 14.46
N ALA A 492 -13.26 -22.43 14.39
CA ALA A 492 -14.22 -22.88 13.40
C ALA A 492 -15.62 -22.32 13.69
N ALA A 493 -16.35 -21.92 12.65
CA ALA A 493 -17.77 -21.58 12.77
C ALA A 493 -18.60 -22.78 13.24
N GLU A 494 -19.82 -22.52 13.72
CA GLU A 494 -20.73 -23.56 14.20
C GLU A 494 -20.96 -24.61 13.10
N ASP A 495 -20.84 -25.88 13.45
CA ASP A 495 -20.95 -27.03 12.55
C ASP A 495 -19.95 -27.08 11.37
N ARG A 496 -18.92 -26.21 11.37
CA ARG A 496 -17.90 -26.16 10.29
C ARG A 496 -16.57 -26.84 10.61
N LEU A 497 -16.37 -27.32 11.84
CA LEU A 497 -15.09 -27.93 12.24
C LEU A 497 -14.72 -29.16 11.38
N GLY A 498 -15.69 -30.02 11.06
CA GLY A 498 -15.46 -31.21 10.21
C GLY A 498 -14.97 -30.83 8.80
N HIS A 499 -15.59 -29.82 8.19
CA HIS A 499 -15.16 -29.30 6.88
C HIS A 499 -13.79 -28.63 6.95
N LEU A 500 -13.47 -27.94 8.05
CA LEU A 500 -12.15 -27.36 8.26
C LEU A 500 -11.08 -28.46 8.31
N ILE A 501 -11.31 -29.53 9.06
CA ILE A 501 -10.41 -30.69 9.14
C ILE A 501 -10.25 -31.34 7.76
N ALA A 502 -11.35 -31.56 7.03
CA ALA A 502 -11.32 -32.13 5.68
C ALA A 502 -10.46 -31.26 4.73
N ARG A 503 -10.65 -29.94 4.73
CA ARG A 503 -9.85 -29.01 3.92
C ARG A 503 -8.36 -29.11 4.23
N PHE A 504 -8.00 -29.27 5.51
CA PHE A 504 -6.60 -29.42 5.90
C PHE A 504 -6.01 -30.74 5.40
N ARG A 505 -6.73 -31.84 5.63
CA ARG A 505 -6.34 -33.19 5.23
C ARG A 505 -6.20 -33.36 3.72
N GLU A 506 -7.14 -32.83 2.96
CA GLU A 506 -7.27 -33.11 1.52
C GLU A 506 -6.52 -32.10 0.64
N HIS A 507 -6.30 -30.88 1.15
CA HIS A 507 -5.78 -29.78 0.33
C HIS A 507 -4.66 -28.99 1.01
N THR A 508 -4.93 -28.43 2.19
CA THR A 508 -4.08 -27.38 2.78
C THR A 508 -2.68 -27.88 3.10
N ASP A 509 -2.56 -29.08 3.68
CA ASP A 509 -1.28 -29.67 4.07
C ASP A 509 -0.32 -29.91 2.88
N ARG A 510 -0.85 -30.42 1.76
CA ARG A 510 -0.07 -30.57 0.52
C ARG A 510 0.31 -29.22 -0.08
N LEU A 511 -0.61 -28.26 -0.10
CA LEU A 511 -0.36 -26.92 -0.61
C LEU A 511 0.66 -26.15 0.24
N PHE A 512 0.67 -26.33 1.56
CA PHE A 512 1.71 -25.78 2.42
C PHE A 512 3.10 -26.26 1.99
N ARG A 513 3.28 -27.57 1.81
CA ARG A 513 4.56 -28.12 1.34
C ARG A 513 4.94 -27.63 -0.06
N LYS A 514 3.98 -27.52 -0.98
CA LYS A 514 4.17 -26.92 -2.33
C LYS A 514 4.78 -25.50 -2.24
N HIS A 515 4.37 -24.73 -1.24
CA HIS A 515 4.82 -23.35 -1.01
C HIS A 515 5.87 -23.24 0.10
N LYS A 516 6.67 -24.29 0.34
CA LYS A 516 7.80 -24.29 1.29
C LYS A 516 7.43 -23.94 2.74
N MET A 517 6.17 -24.11 3.11
CA MET A 517 5.72 -24.05 4.49
C MET A 517 5.72 -25.46 5.05
N GLU A 518 6.58 -25.74 6.04
CA GLU A 518 6.74 -27.07 6.62
C GLU A 518 5.73 -27.26 7.75
N PRO A 519 4.69 -28.11 7.59
CA PRO A 519 3.74 -28.33 8.67
C PRO A 519 4.38 -29.21 9.74
N VAL A 520 4.39 -28.71 10.98
CA VAL A 520 4.97 -29.41 12.13
C VAL A 520 3.91 -30.32 12.76
N ALA A 521 2.70 -29.81 12.96
CA ALA A 521 1.63 -30.54 13.65
C ALA A 521 0.25 -29.88 13.53
N TYR A 522 -0.80 -30.69 13.70
CA TYR A 522 -2.20 -30.27 13.74
C TYR A 522 -2.94 -30.90 14.93
N TRP A 523 -3.69 -30.11 15.68
CA TRP A 523 -4.40 -30.54 16.87
C TRP A 523 -5.81 -29.98 17.00
N LEU A 524 -6.62 -30.67 17.79
CA LEU A 524 -7.91 -30.20 18.33
C LEU A 524 -7.83 -30.09 19.86
N PRO A 525 -8.44 -29.07 20.49
CA PRO A 525 -8.59 -29.03 21.93
C PRO A 525 -9.43 -30.18 22.47
N THR A 526 -9.12 -30.62 23.69
CA THR A 526 -9.79 -31.74 24.37
C THR A 526 -10.71 -31.29 25.50
N ASP A 527 -10.48 -30.11 26.04
CA ASP A 527 -11.23 -29.49 27.13
C ASP A 527 -11.69 -28.07 26.76
N GLY A 528 -12.35 -27.40 27.72
CA GLY A 528 -12.97 -26.09 27.54
C GLY A 528 -14.43 -26.13 27.09
N THR A 529 -14.97 -24.94 26.87
CA THR A 529 -16.32 -24.66 26.36
C THR A 529 -16.52 -25.23 24.95
N ALA A 530 -17.77 -25.33 24.51
CA ALA A 530 -18.09 -25.72 23.13
C ALA A 530 -17.42 -24.82 22.07
N LYS A 531 -17.25 -23.52 22.38
CA LYS A 531 -16.52 -22.59 21.51
C LYS A 531 -15.02 -22.93 21.46
N GLU A 532 -14.40 -23.19 22.61
CA GLU A 532 -12.97 -23.53 22.68
C GLU A 532 -12.65 -24.86 21.99
N LYS A 533 -13.50 -25.87 22.16
CA LYS A 533 -13.37 -27.18 21.48
C LYS A 533 -13.51 -27.11 19.96
N ARG A 534 -14.05 -26.02 19.42
CA ARG A 534 -14.10 -25.73 17.96
C ARG A 534 -12.82 -25.08 17.43
N ARG A 535 -11.77 -24.94 18.24
CA ARG A 535 -10.50 -24.44 17.74
C ARG A 535 -9.74 -25.53 16.97
N PHE A 536 -8.96 -25.11 15.98
CA PHE A 536 -8.01 -25.93 15.24
C PHE A 536 -6.63 -25.28 15.37
N VAL A 537 -5.69 -25.98 16.00
CA VAL A 537 -4.37 -25.44 16.38
C VAL A 537 -3.30 -26.11 15.54
N TYR A 538 -2.37 -25.34 14.99
CA TYR A 538 -1.28 -25.89 14.20
C TYR A 538 -0.03 -25.04 14.21
N ILE A 539 1.10 -25.67 13.90
CA ILE A 539 2.41 -25.00 13.78
C ILE A 539 2.97 -25.24 12.38
N LEU A 540 3.40 -24.15 11.74
CA LEU A 540 4.25 -24.19 10.55
C LEU A 540 5.68 -23.84 10.92
N LYS A 541 6.65 -24.33 10.16
CA LYS A 541 8.04 -23.90 10.20
C LYS A 541 8.39 -23.26 8.85
N HIS A 542 9.08 -22.13 8.93
CA HIS A 542 9.53 -21.34 7.79
C HIS A 542 11.04 -21.09 7.88
N PRO A 543 11.76 -20.92 6.76
CA PRO A 543 13.19 -20.62 6.77
C PRO A 543 13.56 -19.32 7.52
N SER A 544 12.70 -18.30 7.42
CA SER A 544 12.83 -17.01 8.10
C SER A 544 11.46 -16.31 8.13
N ARG A 545 11.37 -15.19 8.85
CA ARG A 545 10.14 -14.38 8.87
C ARG A 545 9.82 -13.79 7.50
N TYR A 546 10.84 -13.38 6.76
CA TYR A 546 10.71 -12.90 5.38
C TYR A 546 10.24 -14.02 4.43
N ALA A 547 10.84 -15.21 4.54
CA ALA A 547 10.43 -16.36 3.74
C ALA A 547 8.98 -16.75 4.02
N ALA A 548 8.52 -16.65 5.27
CA ALA A 548 7.10 -16.88 5.61
C ALA A 548 6.18 -15.90 4.86
N TYR A 549 6.55 -14.62 4.78
CA TYR A 549 5.79 -13.62 4.03
C TYR A 549 5.74 -13.96 2.52
N GLN A 550 6.87 -14.35 1.94
CA GLN A 550 6.95 -14.82 0.54
C GLN A 550 6.10 -16.06 0.30
N ASN A 551 6.20 -17.05 1.18
CA ASN A 551 5.46 -18.31 1.07
C ASN A 551 3.95 -18.10 1.18
N TRP A 552 3.50 -17.27 2.12
CA TRP A 552 2.08 -16.89 2.24
C TRP A 552 1.59 -16.08 1.05
N ASN A 553 2.40 -15.15 0.52
CA ASN A 553 2.04 -14.43 -0.70
C ASN A 553 1.91 -15.38 -1.89
N ALA A 554 2.82 -16.34 -2.05
CA ALA A 554 2.75 -17.35 -3.11
C ALA A 554 1.54 -18.28 -2.95
N PHE A 555 1.30 -18.79 -1.74
CA PHE A 555 0.18 -19.68 -1.42
C PHE A 555 -1.18 -19.04 -1.70
N THR A 556 -1.37 -17.80 -1.22
CA THR A 556 -2.64 -17.09 -1.40
C THR A 556 -2.92 -16.75 -2.86
N HIS A 557 -1.89 -16.69 -3.71
CA HIS A 557 -1.99 -16.47 -5.15
C HIS A 557 -2.00 -17.74 -6.00
N ASP A 558 -1.92 -18.93 -5.39
CA ASP A 558 -1.98 -20.19 -6.12
C ASP A 558 -3.39 -20.38 -6.73
N PRO A 559 -3.51 -20.60 -8.06
CA PRO A 559 -4.81 -20.88 -8.68
C PRO A 559 -5.53 -22.09 -8.10
N GLU A 560 -4.78 -23.11 -7.66
CA GLU A 560 -5.32 -24.30 -7.01
C GLU A 560 -5.94 -23.94 -5.66
N TRP A 561 -5.34 -23.02 -4.91
CA TRP A 561 -5.91 -22.51 -3.67
C TRP A 561 -7.13 -21.63 -3.93
N LYS A 562 -6.99 -20.60 -4.78
CA LYS A 562 -8.07 -19.62 -5.05
C LYS A 562 -9.31 -20.27 -5.66
N ARG A 563 -9.14 -21.01 -6.75
CA ARG A 563 -10.26 -21.59 -7.52
C ARG A 563 -10.54 -23.03 -7.15
N GLY A 564 -9.49 -23.82 -6.91
CA GLY A 564 -9.65 -25.24 -6.61
C GLY A 564 -10.13 -25.55 -5.18
N VAL A 565 -9.87 -24.66 -4.21
CA VAL A 565 -10.21 -24.90 -2.80
C VAL A 565 -11.21 -23.88 -2.27
N LEU A 566 -10.95 -22.57 -2.38
CA LEU A 566 -11.79 -21.55 -1.73
C LEU A 566 -13.19 -21.38 -2.36
N GLU A 567 -13.35 -21.70 -3.65
CA GLU A 567 -14.65 -21.60 -4.33
C GLU A 567 -15.60 -22.77 -3.99
N LYS A 568 -15.08 -23.88 -3.45
CA LYS A 568 -15.88 -25.05 -3.08
C LYS A 568 -16.88 -24.70 -1.96
N PRO A 569 -18.19 -24.93 -2.12
CA PRO A 569 -19.22 -24.56 -1.14
C PRO A 569 -18.96 -25.10 0.28
N GLU A 570 -18.45 -26.32 0.40
CA GLU A 570 -18.12 -26.96 1.67
C GLU A 570 -16.98 -26.26 2.43
N PHE A 571 -16.16 -25.44 1.77
CA PHE A 571 -15.03 -24.71 2.38
C PHE A 571 -15.25 -23.21 2.53
N GLN A 572 -16.45 -22.73 2.23
CA GLN A 572 -16.84 -21.35 2.50
C GLN A 572 -17.19 -21.14 3.98
N ARG A 573 -16.92 -19.94 4.51
CA ARG A 573 -17.31 -19.51 5.88
C ARG A 573 -16.90 -20.49 6.99
N LEU A 574 -15.71 -21.08 6.89
CA LEU A 574 -15.24 -22.09 7.85
C LEU A 574 -14.90 -21.53 9.24
N LEU A 575 -14.64 -20.23 9.35
CA LEU A 575 -14.12 -19.60 10.56
C LEU A 575 -15.11 -18.56 11.09
N SER A 576 -15.27 -18.51 12.41
CA SER A 576 -16.09 -17.50 13.09
C SER A 576 -15.37 -16.17 13.25
N GLU A 577 -14.04 -16.19 13.27
CA GLU A 577 -13.18 -15.02 13.43
C GLU A 577 -11.89 -15.19 12.62
N ARG A 578 -11.13 -14.09 12.47
CA ARG A 578 -9.83 -14.13 11.80
C ARG A 578 -8.88 -15.04 12.60
N PRO A 579 -8.08 -15.89 11.93
CA PRO A 579 -7.06 -16.66 12.62
C PRO A 579 -6.10 -15.83 13.46
N GLU A 580 -5.78 -16.32 14.64
CA GLU A 580 -4.60 -15.91 15.38
C GLU A 580 -3.36 -16.49 14.67
N SER A 581 -2.29 -15.68 14.57
CA SER A 581 -1.02 -16.06 13.96
C SER A 581 0.10 -15.42 14.78
N ILE A 582 0.96 -16.27 15.35
CA ILE A 582 2.04 -15.87 16.25
C ILE A 582 3.32 -16.48 15.71
N PHE A 583 4.27 -15.63 15.31
CA PHE A 583 5.60 -16.07 14.91
C PHE A 583 6.49 -16.29 16.13
N LEU A 584 7.33 -17.32 16.05
CA LEU A 584 8.02 -17.93 17.16
C LEU A 584 9.48 -18.25 16.80
N THR A 585 10.43 -17.90 17.66
CA THR A 585 11.85 -18.29 17.53
C THR A 585 12.17 -19.43 18.48
N SER A 586 12.88 -20.45 17.99
CA SER A 586 13.32 -21.58 18.82
C SER A 586 14.61 -21.26 19.57
N ASN A 587 14.72 -21.72 20.81
CA ASN A 587 15.96 -21.64 21.62
C ASN A 587 16.92 -22.82 21.40
N GLY A 588 16.94 -23.41 20.20
CA GLY A 588 17.92 -24.45 19.86
C GLY A 588 17.59 -25.86 20.35
N PHE A 589 16.35 -26.16 20.71
CA PHE A 589 15.94 -27.54 20.99
C PHE A 589 15.73 -28.31 19.69
N PRO A 590 16.52 -29.37 19.42
CA PRO A 590 16.28 -30.21 18.27
C PRO A 590 14.96 -30.96 18.48
N ASN A 591 14.07 -30.81 17.50
CA ASN A 591 12.84 -31.55 17.36
C ASN A 591 13.15 -33.02 17.06
N LYS A 592 13.75 -33.76 18.01
CA LYS A 592 13.88 -35.21 17.90
C LYS A 592 12.51 -35.79 18.25
N SER A 593 11.65 -35.88 17.23
CA SER A 593 10.40 -36.61 17.33
C SER A 593 10.72 -38.08 17.58
N ASN A 594 10.80 -38.49 18.84
CA ASN A 594 10.65 -39.91 19.15
C ASN A 594 9.18 -40.22 18.92
N ARG A 595 8.87 -40.76 17.73
CA ARG A 595 7.54 -41.29 17.42
C ARG A 595 7.17 -42.24 18.55
N SER A 596 6.14 -41.89 19.31
CA SER A 596 5.56 -42.76 20.32
C SER A 596 4.33 -43.41 19.72
N ASN A 597 4.22 -44.73 19.79
CA ASN A 597 3.00 -45.44 19.43
C ASN A 597 1.93 -45.35 20.53
N THR A 598 2.25 -44.73 21.67
CA THR A 598 1.31 -44.55 22.78
C THR A 598 0.45 -43.31 22.54
N PRO A 599 -0.89 -43.42 22.55
CA PRO A 599 -1.78 -42.27 22.51
C PRO A 599 -1.36 -41.27 23.59
N SER A 600 -1.03 -40.04 23.17
CA SER A 600 -0.58 -38.98 24.05
C SER A 600 -1.47 -37.76 23.88
N ILE A 601 -1.53 -36.93 24.90
CA ILE A 601 -2.09 -35.57 24.79
C ILE A 601 -0.94 -34.57 24.81
N TYR A 602 -1.16 -33.42 24.18
CA TYR A 602 -0.23 -32.31 24.18
C TYR A 602 -0.79 -31.17 25.03
N GLU A 603 0.07 -30.39 25.67
CA GLU A 603 -0.29 -29.15 26.35
C GLU A 603 0.47 -28.01 25.68
N LEU A 604 -0.26 -27.09 25.04
CA LEU A 604 0.29 -25.81 24.66
C LEU A 604 0.16 -24.88 25.86
N ARG A 605 1.30 -24.49 26.42
CA ARG A 605 1.39 -23.61 27.57
C ARG A 605 2.01 -22.27 27.18
N ILE A 606 1.35 -21.18 27.55
CA ILE A 606 1.82 -19.81 27.33
C ILE A 606 2.05 -19.19 28.70
N ASN A 607 3.31 -18.84 29.01
CA ASN A 607 3.64 -18.14 30.25
C ASN A 607 4.02 -16.70 29.89
N THR A 608 3.28 -15.73 30.38
CA THR A 608 3.57 -14.29 30.20
C THR A 608 4.31 -13.78 31.43
N ALA A 609 5.46 -13.14 31.23
CA ALA A 609 6.25 -12.49 32.27
C ALA A 609 6.09 -10.97 32.23
N LYS A 610 6.47 -10.29 33.31
CA LYS A 610 6.78 -8.86 33.21
C LYS A 610 8.05 -8.67 32.36
N PRO A 611 8.20 -7.55 31.62
CA PRO A 611 9.39 -7.28 30.81
C PRO A 611 10.71 -7.49 31.57
N GLU A 612 10.81 -7.02 32.82
CA GLU A 612 12.03 -7.14 33.63
C GLU A 612 12.36 -8.57 34.09
N LYS A 613 11.39 -9.49 34.02
CA LYS A 613 11.56 -10.90 34.43
C LYS A 613 11.72 -11.85 33.26
N LEU A 614 11.58 -11.36 32.04
CA LEU A 614 11.63 -12.16 30.82
C LEU A 614 12.97 -12.89 30.67
N ALA A 615 14.10 -12.17 30.80
CA ALA A 615 15.43 -12.77 30.72
C ALA A 615 15.65 -13.87 31.76
N ALA A 616 15.15 -13.67 32.99
CA ALA A 616 15.21 -14.68 34.04
C ALA A 616 14.31 -15.89 33.74
N LEU A 617 13.12 -15.68 33.17
CA LEU A 617 12.24 -16.76 32.70
C LEU A 617 12.92 -17.58 31.58
N HIS A 618 13.61 -16.90 30.65
CA HIS A 618 14.36 -17.54 29.56
C HIS A 618 15.45 -18.44 30.12
N GLN A 619 16.29 -17.90 31.00
CA GLN A 619 17.39 -18.62 31.62
C GLN A 619 16.89 -19.82 32.45
N TYR A 620 15.85 -19.61 33.26
CA TYR A 620 15.26 -20.68 34.06
C TYR A 620 14.83 -21.87 33.19
N HIS A 621 14.16 -21.60 32.07
CA HIS A 621 13.69 -22.67 31.20
C HIS A 621 14.85 -23.43 30.55
N ASN A 622 15.88 -22.73 30.07
CA ASN A 622 17.06 -23.35 29.46
C ASN A 622 17.87 -24.19 30.45
N ASP A 623 18.05 -23.72 31.68
CA ASP A 623 19.01 -24.33 32.63
C ASP A 623 18.39 -25.43 33.51
N GLN A 624 17.15 -25.21 33.96
CA GLN A 624 16.53 -25.99 35.04
C GLN A 624 15.13 -26.52 34.70
N GLY A 625 14.28 -25.70 34.07
CA GLY A 625 12.87 -26.02 33.83
C GLY A 625 12.68 -27.33 33.05
N LEU A 626 13.52 -27.59 32.06
CA LEU A 626 13.44 -28.80 31.24
C LEU A 626 13.85 -30.08 31.98
N LYS A 627 14.91 -30.02 32.79
CA LYS A 627 15.34 -31.14 33.63
C LYS A 627 14.25 -31.49 34.63
N LEU A 628 13.60 -30.45 35.16
CA LEU A 628 12.54 -30.61 36.13
C LEU A 628 11.25 -31.15 35.49
N HIS A 629 10.87 -30.67 34.30
CA HIS A 629 9.78 -31.29 33.53
C HIS A 629 10.04 -32.80 33.32
N LEU A 630 11.24 -33.17 32.86
CA LEU A 630 11.59 -34.58 32.64
C LEU A 630 11.56 -35.41 33.92
N LYS A 631 12.03 -34.87 35.05
CA LYS A 631 11.98 -35.53 36.38
C LYS A 631 10.55 -35.93 36.78
N HIS A 632 9.55 -35.15 36.37
CA HIS A 632 8.15 -35.36 36.70
C HIS A 632 7.33 -35.91 35.52
N ASP A 633 7.99 -36.59 34.57
CA ASP A 633 7.37 -37.22 33.39
C ASP A 633 6.59 -36.25 32.48
N ILE A 634 7.01 -34.98 32.46
CA ILE A 634 6.53 -33.96 31.53
C ILE A 634 7.55 -33.84 30.39
N HIS A 635 7.16 -34.29 29.19
CA HIS A 635 8.07 -34.31 28.04
C HIS A 635 7.95 -33.01 27.27
N THR A 636 9.01 -32.20 27.21
CA THR A 636 8.99 -30.95 26.44
C THR A 636 9.31 -31.24 24.97
N MET A 637 8.36 -30.95 24.09
CA MET A 637 8.46 -31.18 22.64
C MET A 637 8.96 -29.94 21.88
N GLY A 638 8.72 -28.75 22.44
CA GLY A 638 9.25 -27.52 21.88
C GLY A 638 9.08 -26.35 22.84
N CYS A 639 9.99 -25.39 22.72
CA CYS A 639 10.02 -24.17 23.51
C CYS A 639 10.40 -23.00 22.60
N TRP A 640 9.56 -21.97 22.60
CA TRP A 640 9.70 -20.83 21.72
C TRP A 640 9.38 -19.51 22.43
N PHE A 641 9.94 -18.44 21.88
CA PHE A 641 9.64 -17.05 22.22
C PHE A 641 8.93 -16.41 21.06
N ALA A 642 8.08 -15.44 21.32
CA ALA A 642 7.53 -14.70 20.21
C ALA A 642 8.61 -13.93 19.45
N TYR A 643 8.47 -13.95 18.13
CA TYR A 643 9.37 -13.30 17.20
C TYR A 643 8.98 -11.84 16.98
N ASP A 644 7.69 -11.58 16.72
CA ASP A 644 7.14 -10.26 16.41
C ASP A 644 6.99 -9.41 17.70
N ARG A 645 7.31 -8.11 17.63
CA ARG A 645 7.26 -7.14 18.74
C ARG A 645 6.19 -6.06 18.50
N PRO A 646 5.69 -5.36 19.55
CA PRO A 646 5.97 -5.56 20.98
C PRO A 646 4.99 -6.54 21.65
N GLU A 647 3.83 -6.78 21.05
CA GLU A 647 2.66 -7.42 21.69
C GLU A 647 2.90 -8.85 22.21
N SER A 648 3.91 -9.54 21.67
CA SER A 648 4.22 -10.91 22.03
C SER A 648 5.58 -11.06 22.74
N GLU A 649 6.32 -9.96 22.98
CA GLU A 649 7.71 -9.99 23.46
C GLU A 649 7.87 -10.62 24.84
N ASN A 650 6.80 -10.67 25.64
CA ASN A 650 6.82 -11.09 27.03
C ASN A 650 6.30 -12.52 27.26
N ALA A 651 6.11 -13.32 26.21
CA ALA A 651 5.50 -14.64 26.29
C ALA A 651 6.46 -15.78 25.92
N LEU A 652 6.48 -16.82 26.76
CA LEU A 652 7.13 -18.09 26.52
C LEU A 652 6.10 -19.16 26.15
N TYR A 653 6.28 -19.76 24.98
CA TYR A 653 5.42 -20.82 24.45
C TYR A 653 6.12 -22.17 24.64
N THR A 654 5.45 -23.11 25.31
CA THR A 654 5.97 -24.45 25.52
C THR A 654 4.95 -25.47 25.05
N LEU A 655 5.38 -26.42 24.22
CA LEU A 655 4.60 -27.59 23.85
C LEU A 655 5.10 -28.78 24.68
N LEU A 656 4.21 -29.32 25.51
CA LEU A 656 4.49 -30.45 26.38
C LEU A 656 3.69 -31.67 25.92
N ARG A 657 4.20 -32.86 26.16
CA ARG A 657 3.52 -34.14 25.90
C ARG A 657 3.32 -34.88 27.22
N HIS A 658 2.10 -35.36 27.43
CA HIS A 658 1.72 -36.17 28.57
C HIS A 658 1.06 -37.49 28.09
N PRO A 659 1.16 -38.59 28.87
CA PRO A 659 0.50 -39.84 28.50
C PRO A 659 -1.03 -39.73 28.40
N SER A 660 -1.68 -38.94 29.26
CA SER A 660 -3.13 -38.73 29.26
C SER A 660 -3.50 -37.44 30.01
N ARG A 661 -4.77 -37.00 29.90
CA ARG A 661 -5.27 -35.80 30.60
C ARG A 661 -5.24 -35.92 32.12
N PRO A 662 -5.66 -37.05 32.73
CA PRO A 662 -5.49 -37.27 34.16
C PRO A 662 -4.02 -37.32 34.58
N GLN A 663 -3.16 -37.96 33.78
CA GLN A 663 -1.73 -38.06 34.10
C GLN A 663 -1.04 -36.69 34.07
N ALA A 664 -1.43 -35.81 33.13
CA ALA A 664 -0.93 -34.44 33.10
C ALA A 664 -1.17 -33.71 34.42
N GLU A 665 -2.33 -33.89 35.07
CA GLU A 665 -2.61 -33.27 36.37
C GLU A 665 -1.74 -33.83 37.49
N LEU A 666 -1.52 -35.14 37.50
CA LEU A 666 -0.65 -35.80 38.47
C LEU A 666 0.80 -35.34 38.30
N ASN A 667 1.28 -35.27 37.07
CA ASN A 667 2.63 -34.80 36.74
C ASN A 667 2.82 -33.34 37.18
N TRP A 668 1.84 -32.46 36.92
CA TRP A 668 1.89 -31.07 37.39
C TRP A 668 1.83 -30.95 38.91
N LYS A 669 0.94 -31.69 39.59
CA LYS A 669 0.88 -31.70 41.06
C LYS A 669 2.21 -32.15 41.68
N SER A 670 2.82 -33.17 41.08
CA SER A 670 4.14 -33.67 41.49
C SER A 670 5.22 -32.58 41.33
N LEU A 671 5.27 -31.93 40.16
CA LEU A 671 6.20 -30.85 39.88
C LEU A 671 5.99 -29.63 40.80
N GLU A 672 4.73 -29.24 41.03
CA GLU A 672 4.37 -28.12 41.91
C GLU A 672 4.70 -28.38 43.40
N SER A 673 4.88 -29.65 43.78
CA SER A 673 5.34 -30.06 45.11
C SER A 673 6.87 -30.04 45.27
N ASP A 674 7.63 -30.00 44.17
CA ASP A 674 9.08 -30.03 44.20
C ASP A 674 9.67 -28.71 44.73
N SER A 675 10.58 -28.80 45.70
CA SER A 675 11.23 -27.65 46.32
C SER A 675 12.01 -26.78 45.32
N ALA A 676 12.58 -27.37 44.27
CA ALA A 676 13.29 -26.64 43.21
C ALA A 676 12.33 -25.80 42.36
N TRP A 677 11.12 -26.32 42.08
CA TRP A 677 10.06 -25.58 41.37
C TRP A 677 9.57 -24.38 42.19
N ARG A 678 9.28 -24.61 43.48
CA ARG A 678 8.74 -23.58 44.39
C ARG A 678 9.70 -22.41 44.60
N LYS A 679 11.01 -22.67 44.60
CA LYS A 679 12.05 -21.63 44.77
C LYS A 679 12.21 -20.71 43.55
N THR A 680 11.77 -21.11 42.35
CA THR A 680 12.12 -20.44 41.09
C THR A 680 10.93 -19.87 40.33
N LYS A 681 9.91 -20.68 40.02
CA LYS A 681 8.86 -20.25 39.08
C LYS A 681 7.79 -19.34 39.69
N GLY A 682 7.52 -19.46 41.00
CA GLY A 682 6.48 -18.69 41.69
C GLY A 682 6.56 -17.17 41.49
N ASN A 683 7.72 -16.65 41.08
CA ASN A 683 7.97 -15.22 40.90
C ASN A 683 8.21 -14.77 39.44
N LEU A 684 8.26 -15.66 38.44
CA LEU A 684 8.74 -15.30 37.09
C LEU A 684 7.65 -15.09 36.03
N ALA A 685 6.51 -15.80 36.12
CA ALA A 685 5.39 -15.63 35.20
C ALA A 685 4.20 -14.99 35.93
N GLU A 686 3.57 -13.98 35.31
CA GLU A 686 2.38 -13.33 35.83
C GLU A 686 1.09 -14.05 35.44
N LYS A 687 1.04 -14.52 34.20
CA LYS A 687 -0.11 -15.21 33.63
C LYS A 687 0.34 -16.52 33.00
N THR A 688 -0.46 -17.57 33.17
CA THR A 688 -0.27 -18.83 32.48
C THR A 688 -1.58 -19.24 31.81
N GLU A 689 -1.53 -19.47 30.50
CA GLU A 689 -2.61 -20.05 29.72
C GLU A 689 -2.23 -21.46 29.26
N ARG A 690 -3.22 -22.35 29.16
CA ARG A 690 -3.00 -23.77 28.83
C ARG A 690 -4.11 -24.26 27.90
N LEU A 691 -3.73 -24.95 26.84
CA LEU A 691 -4.65 -25.72 25.99
C LEU A 691 -4.19 -27.17 25.94
N TYR A 692 -5.08 -28.12 26.29
CA TYR A 692 -4.81 -29.53 26.10
C TYR A 692 -5.34 -30.01 24.74
N LEU A 693 -4.45 -30.62 23.97
CA LEU A 693 -4.55 -30.82 22.54
C LEU A 693 -4.41 -32.31 22.20
N LYS A 694 -5.28 -32.80 21.32
CA LYS A 694 -5.19 -34.15 20.73
C LYS A 694 -4.74 -34.03 19.27
N PRO A 695 -3.68 -34.77 18.86
CA PRO A 695 -3.19 -34.70 17.50
C PRO A 695 -4.21 -35.32 16.53
N LEU A 696 -4.33 -34.71 15.34
CA LEU A 696 -5.12 -35.30 14.26
C LEU A 696 -4.40 -36.50 13.63
N ASN A 697 -5.15 -37.45 13.09
CA ASN A 697 -4.60 -38.68 12.54
C ASN A 697 -3.68 -38.48 11.31
N PHE A 698 -3.78 -37.34 10.61
CA PHE A 698 -2.87 -36.97 9.51
C PHE A 698 -1.80 -35.94 9.94
N SER A 699 -1.72 -35.60 11.23
CA SER A 699 -0.67 -34.72 11.76
C SER A 699 0.72 -35.34 11.54
N PRO A 700 1.71 -34.56 11.06
CA PRO A 700 3.09 -35.04 10.92
C PRO A 700 3.71 -35.47 12.26
N MET A 701 3.44 -34.72 13.32
CA MET A 701 3.73 -35.10 14.71
C MET A 701 2.48 -35.81 15.29
N LYS A 702 2.60 -37.10 15.60
CA LYS A 702 1.59 -37.90 16.30
C LYS A 702 2.07 -38.23 17.70
#